data_AF-A0A2M7NJ31-F1
#
_entry.id   AF-A0A2M7NJ31-F1
#
_cell.length_a   1.000
_cell.length_b   1.000
_cell.length_c   1.000
_cell.angle_alpha   90.00
_cell.angle_beta   90.00
_cell.angle_gamma   90.00
#
_symmetry.space_group_name_H-M   'P 1'
#
loop_
_entity.id
_entity.type
_entity.pdbx_description
1 polymer ?
#
loop_
_entity_poly.entity_id
_entity_poly.type
_entity_poly.pdbx_seq_one_letter_code
_entity_poly.pdbx_strand_id
1 'polypeptide(L)'
;MNFHISKYSSSFLFLLTLLFSVNSFAQNSVLADGQILKLKVEQNGVHKITFQDLQTAGLNPSAINPNNIQLFGNGGGMLPQANSAARISDLQENAIFIELGSDTIFNTGDYILFYAQGADTYKYDSQANDLLKFSFEKNLYDEFNYYYLKVGNQIGKRIQTAEKISGGTRITTYNEIVHHELEETNIIGDVRNSGGGGSGRMWFGERFDFVTEETINFEAQGLVTSRPVLLRASAMAYSARASEYSFSVAGQNFGILPIAASQISTYSKKGDLQTSTFSSNLSSAPASLSVTVTYNKTDNAAFGHLDYLTLEFTRTLSFYKQNTHFRSVASSQNEISSFEFQEKPASMRVWNVTDLFSIQEIPQNSSNQNAFVVRTNRALNELVAFDINAEFPTPLEIMPLANQNLHNFSTPNFVIVTHEDFLEAAQKLAAFHNENDNLEVLVVTVDQIWNEFSSGKQDVSAIRDFVRFLYKNENDKLHYLLLFGDTSYDYKNRVQANNNFVPIYQSRQSLEPVETFSSEDFFGLLEDNEGEWEESFQTEQEDLDIGVGRIPVRSTNQANLVVDKIIGYSLPQTLGKWRNKVVFVADDGDSNIHMRDSEQLIDIVENYNGYQAEKLYVDAFPQISTSNGKYSFQVREKLNQNVNTGSLIVNYMGHGSESSLATEAVVDLASISNWKNLNNLPMFVTATCEFGRYDNPQVFSAGERLMTNEDGGGIALVTTTRPVTASTNFILAKAFYNNVFERLSNGKMPRLGDIIRKTKNESLSKLNRNFTLLGDPALRLNYPQEEAIITEVKANGIVSESIKALDKVTLTGQIMNNGTLSADFTGDLDITIYDKPAELRTLGDESQPMYYTAWQNVLYKGKAKINQGKFEVTFRVSQDINYNLAAGRVTMYAQHETQNRDANGFYGIEVGASNNNAPIDNTPPTAQIWIEDKTFVSGAKVPSNTTLLAEISDENGINLTGYGVGREITAILDGQATQTFILNDYFEYEEGSYQNGTIAFPLQDLTVGKHTLTFTVWDNYSNPTTIEVDFYVENKPIEVIEITPYPNPFFSNVEFNVTHTRTGDDIEVVLVVYDVLGRPVRTIRQDYLDNNGNFSNLSWNGRGNEGELVKNGMYICKIYIHSLQDNAVGTGTVKVILNR
;
A
#
# COMPACT_ATOMS: atom_id res chain seq x y z
N MET A 1 -16.67 56.48 62.12
CA MET A 1 -17.39 55.20 61.91
C MET A 1 -16.53 54.39 60.95
N ASN A 2 -15.49 53.68 61.41
CA ASN A 2 -15.50 52.23 61.72
C ASN A 2 -16.27 51.45 60.63
N PHE A 3 -15.72 50.63 59.72
CA PHE A 3 -14.65 49.63 59.80
C PHE A 3 -14.08 49.27 58.40
N HIS A 4 -12.86 48.72 58.39
CA HIS A 4 -12.22 47.83 57.40
C HIS A 4 -11.75 48.32 56.01
N ILE A 5 -10.48 48.73 55.99
CA ILE A 5 -9.52 48.51 54.90
C ILE A 5 -8.43 47.56 55.45
N SER A 6 -8.31 46.35 54.89
CA SER A 6 -7.04 45.64 54.60
C SER A 6 -7.28 44.16 54.30
N LYS A 7 -6.54 43.63 53.31
CA LYS A 7 -6.40 42.23 52.86
C LYS A 7 -7.14 41.84 51.57
N TYR A 8 -6.75 42.49 50.48
CA TYR A 8 -6.74 41.93 49.13
C TYR A 8 -5.38 42.23 48.49
N SER A 9 -4.35 41.42 48.82
CA SER A 9 -3.04 41.50 48.14
C SER A 9 -2.25 40.19 48.18
N SER A 10 -2.93 39.05 48.29
CA SER A 10 -2.27 37.72 48.34
C SER A 10 -2.96 36.62 47.53
N SER A 11 -4.09 36.91 46.88
CA SER A 11 -4.90 35.89 46.18
C SER A 11 -5.05 36.13 44.67
N PHE A 12 -4.43 37.19 44.12
CA PHE A 12 -4.45 37.46 42.68
C PHE A 12 -3.11 37.13 41.99
N LEU A 13 -2.08 36.79 42.76
CA LEU A 13 -0.77 36.34 42.25
C LEU A 13 -0.64 34.80 42.23
N PHE A 14 -1.65 34.06 42.72
CA PHE A 14 -1.66 32.59 42.73
C PHE A 14 -2.55 32.00 41.61
N LEU A 15 -3.34 32.84 40.92
CA LEU A 15 -4.21 32.42 39.81
C LEU A 15 -3.68 32.81 38.43
N LEU A 16 -2.54 33.52 38.36
CA LEU A 16 -1.90 33.94 37.11
C LEU A 16 -0.57 33.22 36.82
N THR A 17 -0.17 32.27 37.67
CA THR A 17 0.99 31.37 37.47
C THR A 17 0.57 29.95 37.05
N LEU A 18 -0.71 29.73 36.74
CA LEU A 18 -1.24 28.47 36.20
C LEU A 18 -1.67 28.56 34.73
N LEU A 19 -1.42 29.71 34.10
CA LEU A 19 -1.64 29.94 32.67
C LEU A 19 -0.37 30.56 32.10
N PHE A 20 0.29 29.77 31.25
CA PHE A 20 1.49 30.01 30.44
C PHE A 20 2.87 29.83 31.07
N SER A 21 3.61 28.95 30.39
CA SER A 21 5.04 28.65 30.43
C SER A 21 5.59 27.87 31.63
N VAL A 22 5.53 26.54 31.49
CA VAL A 22 6.77 25.77 31.60
C VAL A 22 6.97 25.15 30.22
N ASN A 23 8.11 25.44 29.58
CA ASN A 23 8.63 24.60 28.51
C ASN A 23 8.47 23.16 28.98
N SER A 24 7.66 22.37 28.28
CA SER A 24 7.61 20.93 28.51
C SER A 24 9.03 20.43 28.28
N PHE A 25 9.78 20.20 29.36
CA PHE A 25 10.88 19.26 29.27
C PHE A 25 10.22 17.97 28.83
N ALA A 26 10.60 17.48 27.66
CA ALA A 26 10.10 16.22 27.13
C ALA A 26 10.11 15.17 28.25
N GLN A 27 8.94 14.59 28.50
CA GLN A 27 8.78 13.54 29.48
C GLN A 27 9.54 12.33 28.96
N ASN A 28 10.56 11.86 29.68
CA ASN A 28 11.23 10.63 29.29
C ASN A 28 10.31 9.44 29.56
N SER A 29 10.27 8.50 28.62
CA SER A 29 9.60 7.21 28.83
C SER A 29 10.16 6.51 30.07
N VAL A 30 9.31 5.81 30.81
CA VAL A 30 9.75 4.87 31.84
C VAL A 30 10.63 3.74 31.28
N LEU A 31 10.59 3.50 29.96
CA LEU A 31 11.41 2.53 29.24
C LEU A 31 12.78 3.09 28.79
N ALA A 32 13.09 4.35 29.09
CA ALA A 32 14.33 5.00 28.64
C ALA A 32 15.62 4.48 29.32
N ASP A 33 15.48 3.76 30.44
CA ASP A 33 16.61 3.23 31.21
C ASP A 33 16.25 1.96 31.99
N GLY A 34 17.28 1.34 32.57
CA GLY A 34 17.17 0.16 33.44
C GLY A 34 17.39 -1.16 32.70
N GLN A 35 17.18 -2.27 33.42
CA GLN A 35 17.05 -3.60 32.83
C GLN A 35 15.57 -3.92 32.73
N ILE A 36 15.05 -4.08 31.51
CA ILE A 36 13.62 -4.21 31.26
C ILE A 36 13.31 -5.58 30.68
N LEU A 37 12.27 -6.22 31.22
CA LEU A 37 11.66 -7.43 30.65
C LEU A 37 10.22 -7.11 30.22
N LYS A 38 9.86 -7.40 28.97
CA LYS A 38 8.48 -7.40 28.46
C LYS A 38 7.81 -8.72 28.84
N LEU A 39 6.63 -8.63 29.45
CA LEU A 39 5.83 -9.74 29.95
C LEU A 39 4.56 -9.85 29.10
N LYS A 40 4.31 -11.01 28.50
CA LYS A 40 3.09 -11.28 27.71
C LYS A 40 2.05 -12.01 28.56
N VAL A 41 0.84 -11.47 28.66
CA VAL A 41 -0.24 -11.98 29.51
C VAL A 41 -1.50 -12.21 28.68
N GLU A 42 -2.14 -13.37 28.87
CA GLU A 42 -3.35 -13.77 28.14
C GLU A 42 -4.65 -13.43 28.88
N GLN A 43 -4.68 -13.62 30.20
CA GLN A 43 -5.92 -13.63 30.97
C GLN A 43 -5.89 -12.69 32.18
N ASN A 44 -7.08 -12.29 32.65
CA ASN A 44 -7.23 -11.56 33.89
C ASN A 44 -6.86 -12.46 35.09
N GLY A 45 -6.06 -11.96 36.04
CA GLY A 45 -5.74 -12.72 37.24
C GLY A 45 -4.46 -12.32 37.95
N VAL A 46 -4.19 -13.01 39.06
CA VAL A 46 -2.92 -12.93 39.77
C VAL A 46 -1.90 -13.81 39.04
N HIS A 47 -0.78 -13.22 38.64
CA HIS A 47 0.31 -13.87 37.92
C HIS A 47 1.54 -13.96 38.79
N LYS A 48 2.39 -14.96 38.53
CA LYS A 48 3.61 -15.23 39.27
C LYS A 48 4.85 -15.14 38.37
N ILE A 49 5.92 -14.56 38.92
CA ILE A 49 7.26 -14.57 38.33
C ILE A 49 8.21 -15.12 39.39
N THR A 50 8.90 -16.21 39.07
CA THR A 50 9.84 -16.89 39.96
C THR A 50 11.27 -16.43 39.73
N PHE A 51 12.16 -16.80 40.67
CA PHE A 51 13.62 -16.70 40.48
C PHE A 51 14.08 -17.30 39.15
N GLN A 52 13.57 -18.48 38.79
CA GLN A 52 14.01 -19.19 37.59
C GLN A 52 13.56 -18.46 36.32
N ASP A 53 12.38 -17.85 36.34
CA ASP A 53 11.85 -17.07 35.21
C ASP A 53 12.74 -15.86 34.91
N LEU A 54 13.11 -15.09 35.95
CA LEU A 54 14.01 -13.95 35.82
C LEU A 54 15.41 -14.37 35.35
N GLN A 55 15.94 -15.49 35.86
CA GLN A 55 17.24 -16.02 35.43
C GLN A 55 17.21 -16.44 33.96
N THR A 56 16.13 -17.10 33.53
CA THR A 56 15.95 -17.58 32.15
C THR A 56 15.79 -16.41 31.18
N ALA A 57 15.14 -15.33 31.61
CA ALA A 57 15.00 -14.09 30.86
C ALA A 57 16.29 -13.23 30.80
N GLY A 58 17.40 -13.72 31.40
CA GLY A 58 18.72 -13.09 31.31
C GLY A 58 19.06 -12.12 32.44
N LEU A 59 18.25 -11.99 33.49
CA LEU A 59 18.62 -11.25 34.70
C LEU A 59 19.43 -12.13 35.66
N ASN A 60 20.19 -11.49 36.55
CA ASN A 60 20.79 -12.18 37.70
C ASN A 60 20.01 -11.81 38.97
N PRO A 61 19.01 -12.61 39.39
CA PRO A 61 18.09 -12.20 40.46
C PRO A 61 18.81 -12.03 41.81
N SER A 62 19.88 -12.80 42.05
CA SER A 62 20.67 -12.68 43.28
C SER A 62 21.53 -11.40 43.34
N ALA A 63 21.72 -10.70 42.21
CA ALA A 63 22.51 -9.47 42.13
C ALA A 63 21.66 -8.19 42.06
N ILE A 64 20.33 -8.31 41.94
CA ILE A 64 19.42 -7.16 41.93
C ILE A 64 18.89 -6.86 43.33
N ASN A 65 18.59 -5.60 43.62
CA ASN A 65 17.90 -5.21 44.84
C ASN A 65 16.39 -5.47 44.66
N PRO A 66 15.75 -6.37 45.43
CA PRO A 66 14.33 -6.67 45.29
C PRO A 66 13.42 -5.45 45.47
N ASN A 67 13.86 -4.43 46.22
CA ASN A 67 13.11 -3.19 46.40
C ASN A 67 13.06 -2.32 45.13
N ASN A 68 14.01 -2.50 44.22
CA ASN A 68 14.10 -1.73 42.98
C ASN A 68 13.36 -2.37 41.79
N ILE A 69 12.66 -3.48 42.05
CA ILE A 69 11.81 -4.11 41.04
C ILE A 69 10.50 -3.34 40.94
N GLN A 70 10.23 -2.85 39.74
CA GLN A 70 9.06 -2.08 39.35
C GLN A 70 8.31 -2.84 38.25
N LEU A 71 6.99 -2.65 38.17
CA LEU A 71 6.16 -3.21 37.12
C LEU A 71 5.37 -2.09 36.46
N PHE A 72 5.42 -1.98 35.14
CA PHE A 72 4.71 -0.95 34.37
C PHE A 72 3.70 -1.58 33.40
N GLY A 73 2.58 -0.91 33.16
CA GLY A 73 1.55 -1.34 32.23
C GLY A 73 0.24 -0.60 32.46
N ASN A 74 -0.62 -0.53 31.44
CA ASN A 74 -1.82 0.32 31.47
C ASN A 74 -3.16 -0.43 31.60
N GLY A 75 -3.13 -1.73 31.85
CA GLY A 75 -4.33 -2.57 31.87
C GLY A 75 -4.77 -3.04 30.49
N GLY A 76 -5.93 -3.69 30.42
CA GLY A 76 -6.50 -4.27 29.19
C GLY A 76 -7.30 -3.27 28.35
N GLY A 77 -7.83 -3.73 27.22
CA GLY A 77 -8.72 -2.98 26.33
C GLY A 77 -8.02 -2.37 25.14
N MET A 78 -8.81 -1.91 24.17
CA MET A 78 -8.33 -1.13 23.04
C MET A 78 -8.14 0.33 23.46
N LEU A 79 -7.23 1.00 22.78
CA LEU A 79 -7.14 2.45 22.87
C LEU A 79 -8.42 3.07 22.28
N PRO A 80 -8.94 4.18 22.85
CA PRO A 80 -10.07 4.86 22.25
C PRO A 80 -9.72 5.33 20.83
N GLN A 81 -10.72 5.53 19.97
CA GLN A 81 -10.49 6.11 18.65
C GLN A 81 -10.51 7.64 18.74
N ALA A 82 -11.51 8.30 19.34
CA ALA A 82 -11.51 9.75 19.50
C ALA A 82 -10.21 10.35 20.10
N ASN A 83 -9.68 11.40 19.47
CA ASN A 83 -8.50 12.15 19.93
C ASN A 83 -8.75 12.91 21.24
N SER A 84 -10.01 13.28 21.50
CA SER A 84 -10.47 13.96 22.72
C SER A 84 -10.63 13.02 23.93
N ALA A 85 -10.64 11.71 23.72
CA ALA A 85 -10.75 10.74 24.81
C ALA A 85 -9.51 10.78 25.71
N ALA A 86 -9.70 10.65 27.03
CA ALA A 86 -8.61 10.65 27.99
C ALA A 86 -7.67 9.45 27.76
N ARG A 87 -6.36 9.71 27.78
CA ARG A 87 -5.32 8.69 27.64
C ARG A 87 -4.24 8.85 28.69
N ILE A 88 -3.65 7.73 29.04
CA ILE A 88 -2.45 7.69 29.86
C ILE A 88 -1.27 8.04 28.94
N SER A 89 -0.47 9.04 29.33
CA SER A 89 0.59 9.57 28.47
C SER A 89 1.81 8.65 28.30
N ASP A 90 2.11 7.82 29.29
CA ASP A 90 3.19 6.81 29.31
C ASP A 90 2.82 5.71 30.33
N LEU A 91 3.50 4.58 30.32
CA LEU A 91 3.18 3.42 31.17
C LEU A 91 3.17 3.78 32.67
N GLN A 92 2.11 3.36 33.37
CA GLN A 92 1.97 3.58 34.82
C GLN A 92 2.56 2.43 35.64
N GLU A 93 3.11 2.77 36.81
CA GLU A 93 3.62 1.76 37.74
C GLU A 93 2.48 1.03 38.48
N ASN A 94 2.49 -0.29 38.41
CA ASN A 94 1.56 -1.21 39.04
C ASN A 94 2.15 -1.74 40.35
N ALA A 95 1.30 -1.94 41.35
CA ALA A 95 1.71 -2.47 42.65
C ALA A 95 1.96 -3.98 42.57
N ILE A 96 3.12 -4.44 43.06
CA ILE A 96 3.47 -5.87 43.13
C ILE A 96 3.55 -6.36 44.57
N PHE A 97 3.35 -7.66 44.77
CA PHE A 97 3.67 -8.38 45.99
C PHE A 97 4.96 -9.16 45.77
N ILE A 98 5.89 -9.11 46.71
CA ILE A 98 7.12 -9.90 46.65
C ILE A 98 7.17 -10.76 47.91
N GLU A 99 7.21 -12.07 47.72
CA GLU A 99 7.54 -13.00 48.79
C GLU A 99 9.07 -13.16 48.80
N LEU A 100 9.68 -12.67 49.87
CA LEU A 100 11.08 -12.91 50.18
C LEU A 100 11.14 -13.87 51.36
N GLY A 101 12.15 -14.75 51.37
CA GLY A 101 12.52 -15.51 52.55
C GLY A 101 12.96 -14.61 53.73
N SER A 102 13.79 -15.15 54.62
CA SER A 102 14.26 -14.42 55.81
C SER A 102 15.37 -13.39 55.53
N ASP A 103 15.79 -13.20 54.29
CA ASP A 103 16.84 -12.27 53.89
C ASP A 103 16.32 -11.18 52.93
N THR A 104 17.21 -10.30 52.48
CA THR A 104 16.86 -9.15 51.61
C THR A 104 17.32 -9.37 50.17
N ILE A 105 17.58 -10.61 49.78
CA ILE A 105 18.12 -11.01 48.46
C ILE A 105 17.04 -11.81 47.75
N PHE A 106 16.88 -11.64 46.43
CA PHE A 106 15.96 -12.49 45.66
C PHE A 106 16.63 -13.84 45.36
N ASN A 107 16.27 -14.87 46.10
CA ASN A 107 16.84 -16.21 46.07
C ASN A 107 15.94 -17.24 45.40
N THR A 108 16.47 -18.45 45.19
CA THR A 108 15.68 -19.59 44.73
C THR A 108 14.55 -19.89 45.72
N GLY A 109 13.31 -19.84 45.24
CA GLY A 109 12.09 -20.00 46.05
C GLY A 109 11.30 -18.71 46.23
N ASP A 110 11.94 -17.55 46.06
CA ASP A 110 11.29 -16.25 46.08
C ASP A 110 10.52 -16.01 44.78
N TYR A 111 9.46 -15.20 44.87
CA TYR A 111 8.60 -14.89 43.73
C TYR A 111 7.90 -13.54 43.86
N ILE A 112 7.49 -13.03 42.71
CA ILE A 112 6.68 -11.82 42.56
C ILE A 112 5.27 -12.26 42.20
N LEU A 113 4.26 -11.67 42.84
CA LEU A 113 2.87 -11.72 42.39
C LEU A 113 2.41 -10.33 41.95
N PHE A 114 1.64 -10.30 40.89
CA PHE A 114 1.01 -9.07 40.40
C PHE A 114 -0.35 -9.40 39.79
N TYR A 115 -1.25 -8.44 39.78
CA TYR A 115 -2.50 -8.57 39.05
C TYR A 115 -2.29 -8.05 37.63
N ALA A 116 -2.76 -8.81 36.64
CA ALA A 116 -2.75 -8.41 35.26
C ALA A 116 -4.13 -8.63 34.64
N GLN A 117 -4.44 -7.80 33.66
CA GLN A 117 -5.57 -7.97 32.76
C GLN A 117 -5.10 -8.52 31.41
N GLY A 118 -5.89 -9.39 30.79
CA GLY A 118 -5.77 -9.77 29.39
C GLY A 118 -6.17 -8.63 28.44
N ALA A 119 -6.27 -8.92 27.14
CA ALA A 119 -6.56 -7.91 26.12
C ALA A 119 -8.01 -7.41 26.15
N ASP A 120 -8.97 -8.29 26.46
CA ASP A 120 -10.41 -8.01 26.46
C ASP A 120 -10.86 -7.28 27.74
N THR A 121 -11.95 -6.52 27.68
CA THR A 121 -12.46 -5.77 28.86
C THR A 121 -13.96 -5.91 29.09
N TYR A 122 -14.35 -5.77 30.36
CA TYR A 122 -15.74 -5.59 30.77
C TYR A 122 -15.93 -4.15 31.25
N LYS A 123 -16.99 -3.49 30.78
CA LYS A 123 -17.37 -2.14 31.20
C LYS A 123 -18.73 -2.19 31.88
N TYR A 124 -18.88 -1.55 33.04
CA TYR A 124 -20.14 -1.43 33.74
C TYR A 124 -20.73 -0.03 33.57
N ASP A 125 -21.93 0.05 33.01
CA ASP A 125 -22.69 1.29 32.91
C ASP A 125 -24.00 1.18 33.70
N SER A 126 -24.03 1.82 34.87
CA SER A 126 -25.22 1.88 35.72
C SER A 126 -26.40 2.62 35.09
N GLN A 127 -26.16 3.49 34.11
CA GLN A 127 -27.15 4.34 33.44
C GLN A 127 -27.57 3.81 32.07
N ALA A 128 -26.94 2.76 31.55
CA ALA A 128 -27.27 2.18 30.25
C ALA A 128 -28.77 1.90 30.13
N ASN A 129 -29.40 2.24 29.00
CA ASN A 129 -30.83 1.94 28.79
C ASN A 129 -31.04 0.50 28.26
N ASP A 130 -30.32 -0.46 28.82
CA ASP A 130 -30.36 -1.89 28.48
C ASP A 130 -30.57 -2.74 29.76
N LEU A 131 -31.07 -3.96 29.61
CA LEU A 131 -31.20 -4.93 30.72
C LEU A 131 -29.82 -5.40 31.20
N LEU A 132 -28.88 -5.62 30.28
CA LEU A 132 -27.51 -6.02 30.59
C LEU A 132 -26.67 -4.76 30.78
N LYS A 133 -26.25 -4.47 32.03
CA LYS A 133 -25.49 -3.26 32.38
C LYS A 133 -23.98 -3.41 32.19
N PHE A 134 -23.52 -4.63 32.01
CA PHE A 134 -22.13 -4.93 31.70
C PHE A 134 -22.00 -5.11 30.18
N SER A 135 -21.05 -4.44 29.54
CA SER A 135 -20.67 -4.73 28.16
C SER A 135 -19.32 -5.43 28.15
N PHE A 136 -19.14 -6.34 27.19
CA PHE A 136 -17.85 -6.94 26.87
C PHE A 136 -17.30 -6.27 25.62
N GLU A 137 -16.02 -5.96 25.63
CA GLU A 137 -15.28 -5.45 24.50
C GLU A 137 -14.16 -6.44 24.18
N LYS A 138 -14.35 -7.18 23.09
CA LYS A 138 -13.30 -8.00 22.48
C LYS A 138 -12.25 -7.07 21.87
N ASN A 139 -10.98 -7.30 22.18
CA ASN A 139 -9.90 -6.56 21.55
C ASN A 139 -9.76 -7.01 20.09
N LEU A 140 -9.81 -6.08 19.13
CA LEU A 140 -9.78 -6.39 17.69
C LEU A 140 -8.37 -6.70 17.18
N TYR A 141 -7.34 -6.20 17.87
CA TYR A 141 -5.99 -6.09 17.34
C TYR A 141 -5.02 -7.09 17.97
N ASP A 142 -5.24 -7.47 19.22
CA ASP A 142 -4.35 -8.32 19.99
C ASP A 142 -5.14 -9.28 20.88
N GLU A 143 -4.61 -10.48 21.09
CA GLU A 143 -5.17 -11.46 22.03
C GLU A 143 -4.51 -11.36 23.40
N PHE A 144 -3.37 -10.68 23.47
CA PHE A 144 -2.55 -10.56 24.66
C PHE A 144 -2.46 -9.12 25.13
N ASN A 145 -2.02 -8.98 26.38
CA ASN A 145 -1.67 -7.70 26.96
C ASN A 145 -0.26 -7.77 27.53
N TYR A 146 0.38 -6.61 27.69
CA TYR A 146 1.79 -6.56 28.05
C TYR A 146 2.08 -5.65 29.24
N TYR A 147 3.03 -6.11 30.04
CA TYR A 147 3.56 -5.40 31.20
C TYR A 147 5.09 -5.40 31.13
N TYR A 148 5.74 -4.47 31.81
CA TYR A 148 7.19 -4.29 31.76
C TYR A 148 7.76 -4.36 33.16
N LEU A 149 8.51 -5.41 33.44
CA LEU A 149 9.28 -5.52 34.68
C LEU A 149 10.58 -4.75 34.50
N LYS A 150 10.78 -3.70 35.30
CA LYS A 150 11.99 -2.88 35.26
C LYS A 150 12.76 -3.03 36.55
N VAL A 151 14.06 -3.29 36.43
CA VAL A 151 15.02 -3.17 37.53
C VAL A 151 15.82 -1.89 37.32
N GLY A 152 15.51 -0.88 38.14
CA GLY A 152 16.13 0.44 38.09
C GLY A 152 16.78 0.85 39.41
N ASN A 153 16.77 2.17 39.65
CA ASN A 153 17.33 2.77 40.87
C ASN A 153 16.25 3.33 41.82
N GLN A 154 14.97 3.25 41.43
CA GLN A 154 13.84 3.73 42.22
C GLN A 154 13.20 2.57 42.99
N ILE A 155 12.63 2.87 44.15
CA ILE A 155 11.87 1.89 44.93
C ILE A 155 10.56 1.62 44.20
N GLY A 156 10.28 0.34 43.94
CA GLY A 156 9.06 -0.05 43.25
C GLY A 156 7.82 -0.06 44.13
N LYS A 157 6.66 0.12 43.49
CA LYS A 157 5.36 0.11 44.17
C LYS A 157 5.04 -1.27 44.72
N ARG A 158 4.52 -1.33 45.95
CA ARG A 158 4.12 -2.58 46.63
C ARG A 158 2.63 -2.55 46.98
N ILE A 159 1.97 -3.71 46.88
CA ILE A 159 0.57 -3.86 47.31
C ILE A 159 0.48 -3.55 48.80
N GLN A 160 -0.37 -2.58 49.15
CA GLN A 160 -0.58 -2.15 50.54
C GLN A 160 -1.78 -2.87 51.14
N THR A 161 -1.75 -3.16 52.44
CA THR A 161 -2.93 -3.63 53.15
C THR A 161 -3.89 -2.46 53.39
N ALA A 162 -5.16 -2.62 53.00
CA ALA A 162 -6.21 -1.65 53.24
C ALA A 162 -6.46 -1.44 54.73
N GLU A 163 -7.02 -0.27 55.08
CA GLU A 163 -7.44 0.03 56.45
C GLU A 163 -8.43 -1.04 56.96
N LYS A 164 -8.17 -1.58 58.15
CA LYS A 164 -9.04 -2.56 58.77
C LYS A 164 -10.30 -1.89 59.31
N ILE A 165 -11.43 -2.18 58.68
CA ILE A 165 -12.75 -1.61 58.99
C ILE A 165 -13.74 -2.69 59.45
N SER A 166 -14.79 -2.29 60.17
CA SER A 166 -15.83 -3.19 60.70
C SER A 166 -17.24 -2.69 60.37
N GLY A 167 -18.20 -3.60 60.25
CA GLY A 167 -19.59 -3.29 59.88
C GLY A 167 -19.85 -3.42 58.38
N GLY A 168 -20.89 -2.76 57.87
CA GLY A 168 -21.28 -2.77 56.46
C GLY A 168 -22.46 -3.69 56.12
N THR A 169 -23.05 -3.47 54.95
CA THR A 169 -24.15 -4.29 54.43
C THR A 169 -23.63 -5.66 54.05
N ARG A 170 -24.30 -6.73 54.50
CA ARG A 170 -23.90 -8.12 54.22
C ARG A 170 -24.14 -8.47 52.75
N ILE A 171 -23.10 -8.90 52.05
CA ILE A 171 -23.13 -9.34 50.65
C ILE A 171 -22.71 -10.81 50.59
N THR A 172 -23.61 -11.68 50.11
CA THR A 172 -23.37 -13.12 49.96
C THR A 172 -23.53 -13.61 48.53
N THR A 173 -23.71 -12.69 47.59
CA THR A 173 -23.89 -12.99 46.16
C THR A 173 -23.20 -11.93 45.32
N TYR A 174 -22.77 -12.33 44.13
CA TYR A 174 -22.10 -11.45 43.17
C TYR A 174 -22.66 -11.66 41.76
N ASN A 175 -22.44 -10.68 40.90
CA ASN A 175 -22.78 -10.72 39.48
C ASN A 175 -21.64 -11.42 38.73
N GLU A 176 -21.97 -12.52 38.05
CA GLU A 176 -21.09 -13.20 37.12
C GLU A 176 -21.45 -12.82 35.70
N ILE A 177 -20.43 -12.57 34.89
CA ILE A 177 -20.58 -12.36 33.45
C ILE A 177 -19.67 -13.37 32.76
N VAL A 178 -20.24 -14.12 31.83
CA VAL A 178 -19.50 -15.03 30.96
C VAL A 178 -19.80 -14.66 29.51
N HIS A 179 -18.78 -14.74 28.67
CA HIS A 179 -18.85 -14.31 27.28
C HIS A 179 -18.24 -15.40 26.40
N HIS A 180 -18.90 -15.70 25.28
CA HIS A 180 -18.45 -16.63 24.27
C HIS A 180 -18.52 -15.94 22.91
N GLU A 181 -17.37 -15.80 22.28
CA GLU A 181 -17.19 -15.22 20.95
C GLU A 181 -15.99 -15.93 20.33
N LEU A 182 -16.19 -16.48 19.14
CA LEU A 182 -15.12 -17.05 18.32
C LEU A 182 -14.92 -16.14 17.11
N GLU A 183 -13.68 -15.92 16.71
CA GLU A 183 -13.34 -15.03 15.59
C GLU A 183 -12.79 -15.87 14.42
N GLU A 184 -13.61 -16.76 13.85
CA GLU A 184 -13.14 -17.75 12.86
C GLU A 184 -13.26 -17.27 11.40
N THR A 185 -14.34 -16.55 11.08
CA THR A 185 -14.69 -16.20 9.69
C THR A 185 -14.95 -14.71 9.52
N ASN A 186 -14.19 -14.04 8.66
CA ASN A 186 -14.61 -12.76 8.06
C ASN A 186 -15.54 -13.04 6.88
N ILE A 187 -16.77 -12.53 6.92
CA ILE A 187 -17.81 -12.90 5.92
C ILE A 187 -17.43 -12.45 4.51
N ILE A 188 -16.86 -11.26 4.33
CA ILE A 188 -16.43 -10.80 3.01
C ILE A 188 -15.22 -11.62 2.50
N GLY A 189 -14.40 -12.16 3.42
CA GLY A 189 -13.28 -13.06 3.11
C GLY A 189 -13.68 -14.50 2.77
N ASP A 190 -14.91 -14.93 3.06
CA ASP A 190 -15.36 -16.29 2.75
C ASP A 190 -15.42 -16.52 1.23
N VAL A 191 -14.66 -17.51 0.75
CA VAL A 191 -14.51 -17.89 -0.66
C VAL A 191 -15.84 -18.20 -1.38
N ARG A 192 -16.92 -18.45 -0.64
CA ARG A 192 -18.25 -18.69 -1.22
C ARG A 192 -19.01 -17.41 -1.55
N ASN A 193 -18.54 -16.27 -1.05
CA ASN A 193 -19.11 -14.97 -1.36
C ASN A 193 -18.41 -14.38 -2.60
N SER A 194 -19.22 -13.93 -3.57
CA SER A 194 -18.71 -13.19 -4.72
C SER A 194 -18.01 -11.90 -4.26
N GLY A 195 -16.77 -11.67 -4.69
CA GLY A 195 -15.95 -10.51 -4.30
C GLY A 195 -14.93 -10.76 -3.16
N GLY A 196 -14.51 -12.02 -2.96
CA GLY A 196 -13.59 -12.44 -1.88
C GLY A 196 -12.33 -11.57 -1.70
N GLY A 197 -11.72 -11.64 -0.52
CA GLY A 197 -10.50 -10.90 -0.17
C GLY A 197 -10.51 -10.20 1.20
N GLY A 198 -11.59 -10.36 1.97
CA GLY A 198 -11.72 -9.88 3.35
C GLY A 198 -11.85 -8.36 3.50
N SER A 199 -12.66 -7.92 4.46
CA SER A 199 -12.82 -6.48 4.74
C SER A 199 -13.51 -6.24 6.07
N GLY A 200 -13.24 -5.07 6.66
CA GLY A 200 -13.79 -4.67 7.94
C GLY A 200 -13.21 -5.49 9.09
N ARG A 201 -13.59 -5.11 10.31
CA ARG A 201 -12.99 -5.65 11.55
C ARG A 201 -13.79 -6.74 12.25
N MET A 202 -14.98 -7.11 11.74
CA MET A 202 -15.78 -8.18 12.34
C MET A 202 -15.36 -9.57 11.86
N TRP A 203 -15.33 -10.48 12.82
CA TRP A 203 -15.14 -11.91 12.63
C TRP A 203 -16.25 -12.65 13.34
N PHE A 204 -16.70 -13.75 12.76
CA PHE A 204 -17.81 -14.53 13.28
C PHE A 204 -17.36 -15.94 13.62
N GLY A 205 -18.05 -16.53 14.59
CA GLY A 205 -17.81 -17.88 15.07
C GLY A 205 -18.61 -18.92 14.32
N GLU A 206 -19.25 -19.78 15.09
CA GLU A 206 -19.91 -21.00 14.66
C GLU A 206 -20.83 -20.77 13.47
N ARG A 207 -20.71 -21.67 12.49
CA ARG A 207 -21.44 -21.59 11.23
C ARG A 207 -22.67 -22.49 11.23
N PHE A 208 -23.81 -21.92 10.85
CA PHE A 208 -25.10 -22.58 10.80
C PHE A 208 -25.57 -22.74 9.34
N ASP A 209 -25.34 -23.92 8.75
CA ASP A 209 -25.78 -24.24 7.39
C ASP A 209 -26.36 -25.66 7.26
N PHE A 210 -25.51 -26.69 7.27
CA PHE A 210 -25.88 -28.10 7.32
C PHE A 210 -26.12 -28.54 8.77
N VAL A 211 -25.25 -28.10 9.66
CA VAL A 211 -25.48 -28.13 11.11
C VAL A 211 -26.18 -26.83 11.46
N THR A 212 -27.39 -26.91 12.00
CA THR A 212 -28.21 -25.74 12.33
C THR A 212 -28.42 -25.59 13.83
N GLU A 213 -27.77 -26.40 14.64
CA GLU A 213 -27.90 -26.39 16.09
C GLU A 213 -26.53 -26.57 16.73
N GLU A 214 -26.18 -25.69 17.66
CA GLU A 214 -24.97 -25.75 18.47
C GLU A 214 -25.32 -25.61 19.95
N THR A 215 -24.55 -26.24 20.83
CA THR A 215 -24.73 -26.13 22.28
C THR A 215 -23.43 -25.73 22.97
N ILE A 216 -23.45 -24.54 23.56
CA ILE A 216 -22.31 -23.93 24.25
C ILE A 216 -22.53 -24.04 25.76
N ASN A 217 -21.50 -24.43 26.51
CA ASN A 217 -21.61 -24.69 27.95
C ASN A 217 -20.82 -23.65 28.74
N PHE A 218 -21.48 -23.05 29.73
CA PHE A 218 -20.87 -22.09 30.65
C PHE A 218 -20.84 -22.65 32.07
N GLU A 219 -19.78 -22.39 32.82
CA GLU A 219 -19.77 -22.73 34.24
C GLU A 219 -20.77 -21.86 35.02
N ALA A 220 -21.61 -22.49 35.82
CA ALA A 220 -22.65 -21.81 36.59
C ALA A 220 -22.79 -22.35 38.02
N GLN A 221 -21.75 -23.01 38.55
CA GLN A 221 -21.79 -23.52 39.93
C GLN A 221 -22.09 -22.39 40.92
N GLY A 222 -23.11 -22.58 41.77
CA GLY A 222 -23.55 -21.56 42.72
C GLY A 222 -24.55 -20.55 42.16
N LEU A 223 -25.10 -20.76 40.95
CA LEU A 223 -26.17 -19.93 40.39
C LEU A 223 -27.38 -19.81 41.33
N VAL A 224 -27.90 -18.60 41.45
CA VAL A 224 -29.05 -18.25 42.30
C VAL A 224 -30.33 -18.17 41.45
N THR A 225 -31.18 -19.20 41.52
CA THR A 225 -32.40 -19.33 40.69
C THR A 225 -33.49 -18.29 40.96
N SER A 226 -33.46 -17.63 42.12
CA SER A 226 -34.40 -16.54 42.44
C SER A 226 -34.04 -15.21 41.75
N ARG A 227 -32.96 -15.17 40.99
CA ARG A 227 -32.52 -14.04 40.18
C ARG A 227 -32.53 -14.45 38.69
N PRO A 228 -32.82 -13.52 37.78
CA PRO A 228 -32.86 -13.83 36.36
C PRO A 228 -31.46 -14.13 35.83
N VAL A 229 -31.40 -15.00 34.84
CA VAL A 229 -30.30 -15.11 33.90
C VAL A 229 -30.64 -14.22 32.72
N LEU A 230 -29.72 -13.33 32.36
CA LEU A 230 -29.79 -12.53 31.15
C LEU A 230 -28.91 -13.19 30.09
N LEU A 231 -29.42 -13.30 28.86
CA LEU A 231 -28.69 -13.78 27.70
C LEU A 231 -28.73 -12.69 26.64
N ARG A 232 -27.59 -12.07 26.34
CA ARG A 232 -27.43 -11.29 25.11
C ARG A 232 -26.88 -12.19 24.02
N ALA A 233 -27.55 -12.26 22.89
CA ALA A 233 -27.09 -12.99 21.73
C ALA A 233 -26.98 -12.05 20.53
N SER A 234 -25.87 -12.17 19.80
CA SER A 234 -25.63 -11.50 18.53
C SER A 234 -25.38 -12.57 17.47
N ALA A 235 -26.07 -12.50 16.35
CA ALA A 235 -25.93 -13.46 15.25
C ALA A 235 -26.29 -12.80 13.93
N MET A 236 -25.69 -13.29 12.85
CA MET A 236 -25.99 -12.86 11.50
C MET A 236 -26.54 -14.00 10.64
N ALA A 237 -27.34 -13.68 9.64
CA ALA A 237 -27.68 -14.65 8.60
C ALA A 237 -27.67 -14.02 7.21
N TYR A 238 -27.27 -14.83 6.22
CA TYR A 238 -27.38 -14.51 4.81
C TYR A 238 -28.43 -15.43 4.17
N SER A 239 -29.61 -14.86 3.88
CA SER A 239 -30.74 -15.58 3.27
C SER A 239 -31.57 -14.63 2.41
N ALA A 240 -32.13 -15.14 1.31
CA ALA A 240 -33.07 -14.39 0.46
C ALA A 240 -34.46 -14.23 1.09
N ARG A 241 -34.71 -14.87 2.24
CA ARG A 241 -35.97 -14.81 2.99
C ARG A 241 -35.67 -14.52 4.45
N ALA A 242 -36.64 -13.95 5.16
CA ALA A 242 -36.50 -13.71 6.58
C ALA A 242 -36.39 -15.06 7.31
N SER A 243 -35.44 -15.17 8.23
CA SER A 243 -35.15 -16.35 9.04
C SER A 243 -35.01 -15.94 10.51
N GLU A 244 -34.69 -16.88 11.40
CA GLU A 244 -34.52 -16.56 12.83
C GLU A 244 -33.60 -17.53 13.54
N TYR A 245 -33.03 -17.09 14.65
CA TYR A 245 -32.39 -17.95 15.64
C TYR A 245 -33.32 -18.16 16.84
N SER A 246 -33.35 -19.37 17.40
CA SER A 246 -34.01 -19.65 18.68
C SER A 246 -33.00 -20.09 19.74
N PHE A 247 -33.18 -19.58 20.96
CA PHE A 247 -32.26 -19.81 22.08
C PHE A 247 -32.95 -20.58 23.22
N SER A 248 -32.26 -21.60 23.73
CA SER A 248 -32.68 -22.37 24.89
C SER A 248 -31.54 -22.43 25.91
N VAL A 249 -31.82 -22.15 27.18
CA VAL A 249 -30.84 -22.18 28.27
C VAL A 249 -31.28 -23.22 29.30
N ALA A 250 -30.42 -24.21 29.57
CA ALA A 250 -30.72 -25.37 30.39
C ALA A 250 -32.04 -26.08 29.98
N GLY A 251 -32.32 -26.14 28.66
CA GLY A 251 -33.53 -26.75 28.11
C GLY A 251 -34.79 -25.88 28.18
N GLN A 252 -34.72 -24.67 28.74
CA GLN A 252 -35.81 -23.70 28.79
C GLN A 252 -35.69 -22.68 27.64
N ASN A 253 -36.76 -22.46 26.89
CA ASN A 253 -36.80 -21.47 25.80
C ASN A 253 -36.66 -20.03 26.35
N PHE A 254 -35.70 -19.27 25.80
CA PHE A 254 -35.42 -17.88 26.17
C PHE A 254 -35.97 -16.87 25.16
N GLY A 255 -36.06 -17.23 23.88
CA GLY A 255 -36.65 -16.38 22.86
C GLY A 255 -36.15 -16.68 21.45
N ILE A 256 -36.57 -15.82 20.52
CA ILE A 256 -36.16 -15.81 19.12
C ILE A 256 -35.49 -14.49 18.75
N LEU A 257 -34.52 -14.55 17.85
CA LEU A 257 -33.86 -13.39 17.22
C LEU A 257 -34.18 -13.43 15.72
N PRO A 258 -35.15 -12.61 15.26
CA PRO A 258 -35.51 -12.56 13.84
C PRO A 258 -34.39 -11.89 13.03
N ILE A 259 -34.08 -12.43 11.85
CA ILE A 259 -33.10 -11.90 10.91
C ILE A 259 -33.80 -11.54 9.60
N ALA A 260 -33.53 -10.35 9.08
CA ALA A 260 -34.14 -9.88 7.84
C ALA A 260 -33.58 -10.58 6.59
N ALA A 261 -34.38 -10.63 5.53
CA ALA A 261 -33.92 -11.10 4.22
C ALA A 261 -32.87 -10.14 3.64
N SER A 262 -31.83 -10.68 3.02
CA SER A 262 -30.80 -9.95 2.28
C SER A 262 -30.95 -10.16 0.77
N GLN A 263 -30.59 -9.14 -0.03
CA GLN A 263 -30.45 -9.33 -1.47
C GLN A 263 -29.19 -10.15 -1.76
N ILE A 264 -29.28 -11.09 -2.70
CA ILE A 264 -28.16 -11.96 -3.08
C ILE A 264 -27.58 -11.46 -4.40
N SER A 265 -26.50 -10.67 -4.32
CA SER A 265 -25.72 -10.21 -5.46
C SER A 265 -24.24 -10.02 -5.08
N THR A 266 -23.39 -9.68 -6.05
CA THR A 266 -21.95 -9.50 -5.83
C THR A 266 -21.64 -8.36 -4.86
N TYR A 267 -22.33 -7.23 -4.98
CA TYR A 267 -22.05 -6.02 -4.20
C TYR A 267 -23.12 -5.71 -3.14
N SER A 268 -24.09 -6.61 -2.93
CA SER A 268 -25.06 -6.47 -1.84
C SER A 268 -24.47 -6.82 -0.47
N LYS A 269 -25.15 -6.34 0.58
CA LYS A 269 -24.94 -6.77 1.97
C LYS A 269 -24.92 -8.30 2.09
N LYS A 270 -23.85 -8.86 2.65
CA LYS A 270 -23.55 -10.28 2.83
C LYS A 270 -24.18 -10.90 4.08
N GLY A 271 -25.27 -10.29 4.54
CA GLY A 271 -26.12 -10.79 5.62
C GLY A 271 -26.54 -9.70 6.58
N ASP A 272 -27.50 -10.03 7.44
CA ASP A 272 -28.06 -9.11 8.40
C ASP A 272 -27.67 -9.53 9.82
N LEU A 273 -27.04 -8.61 10.57
CA LEU A 273 -26.60 -8.80 11.95
C LEU A 273 -27.66 -8.26 12.89
N GLN A 274 -28.06 -9.05 13.88
CA GLN A 274 -29.00 -8.64 14.91
C GLN A 274 -28.47 -9.01 16.29
N THR A 275 -28.82 -8.18 17.28
CA THR A 275 -28.47 -8.41 18.69
C THR A 275 -29.71 -8.20 19.55
N SER A 276 -29.95 -9.08 20.51
CA SER A 276 -31.04 -8.93 21.48
C SER A 276 -30.67 -9.49 22.85
N THR A 277 -31.31 -8.98 23.90
CA THR A 277 -31.14 -9.42 25.27
C THR A 277 -32.43 -10.10 25.77
N PHE A 278 -32.32 -11.36 26.16
CA PHE A 278 -33.37 -12.18 26.75
C PHE A 278 -33.18 -12.29 28.26
N SER A 279 -34.27 -12.49 29.01
CA SER A 279 -34.25 -12.58 30.47
C SER A 279 -35.22 -13.64 30.96
N SER A 280 -34.75 -14.58 31.79
CA SER A 280 -35.63 -15.55 32.44
C SER A 280 -35.04 -16.07 33.75
N ASN A 281 -35.91 -16.44 34.70
CA ASN A 281 -35.49 -17.21 35.87
C ASN A 281 -35.41 -18.70 35.49
N LEU A 282 -34.37 -19.38 35.98
CA LEU A 282 -34.23 -20.82 35.79
C LEU A 282 -34.93 -21.60 36.90
N SER A 283 -35.45 -22.78 36.56
CA SER A 283 -36.09 -23.69 37.51
C SER A 283 -35.11 -24.50 38.36
N SER A 284 -33.84 -24.58 37.96
CA SER A 284 -32.78 -25.30 38.66
C SER A 284 -31.45 -24.54 38.60
N ALA A 285 -30.52 -24.88 39.51
CA ALA A 285 -29.17 -24.32 39.57
C ALA A 285 -28.14 -25.37 39.10
N PRO A 286 -28.01 -25.62 37.79
CA PRO A 286 -27.06 -26.60 37.29
C PRO A 286 -25.62 -26.10 37.50
N ALA A 287 -24.67 -27.03 37.65
CA ALA A 287 -23.26 -26.68 37.75
C ALA A 287 -22.69 -26.14 36.43
N SER A 288 -23.25 -26.58 35.30
CA SER A 288 -22.94 -26.11 33.96
C SER A 288 -24.24 -25.68 33.28
N LEU A 289 -24.24 -24.50 32.68
CA LEU A 289 -25.37 -23.92 31.98
C LEU A 289 -25.20 -24.09 30.48
N SER A 290 -26.01 -24.95 29.87
CA SER A 290 -26.01 -25.19 28.42
C SER A 290 -26.89 -24.17 27.71
N VAL A 291 -26.33 -23.44 26.74
CA VAL A 291 -27.07 -22.57 25.82
C VAL A 291 -27.09 -23.25 24.45
N THR A 292 -28.28 -23.70 24.04
CA THR A 292 -28.51 -24.25 22.71
C THR A 292 -29.00 -23.13 21.78
N VAL A 293 -28.29 -22.95 20.67
CA VAL A 293 -28.57 -22.00 19.61
C VAL A 293 -29.03 -22.80 18.40
N THR A 294 -30.25 -22.54 17.91
CA THR A 294 -30.78 -23.22 16.72
C THR A 294 -31.12 -22.19 15.64
N TYR A 295 -30.52 -22.30 14.46
CA TYR A 295 -30.84 -21.48 13.29
C TYR A 295 -32.00 -22.08 12.49
N ASN A 296 -33.14 -21.39 12.49
CA ASN A 296 -34.35 -21.79 11.78
C ASN A 296 -34.32 -21.24 10.35
N LYS A 297 -33.57 -21.90 9.46
CA LYS A 297 -33.43 -21.49 8.06
C LYS A 297 -34.71 -21.70 7.25
N THR A 298 -34.99 -20.76 6.34
CA THR A 298 -36.20 -20.77 5.48
C THR A 298 -35.94 -21.18 4.03
N ASP A 299 -34.69 -21.39 3.65
CA ASP A 299 -34.27 -21.94 2.36
C ASP A 299 -32.94 -22.70 2.49
N ASN A 300 -32.56 -23.48 1.47
CA ASN A 300 -31.37 -24.36 1.54
C ASN A 300 -30.04 -23.63 1.28
N ALA A 301 -30.06 -22.47 0.63
CA ALA A 301 -28.87 -21.67 0.36
C ALA A 301 -28.52 -20.75 1.54
N ALA A 302 -29.48 -20.54 2.45
CA ALA A 302 -29.30 -19.78 3.67
C ALA A 302 -28.26 -20.40 4.60
N PHE A 303 -27.38 -19.54 5.10
CA PHE A 303 -26.51 -19.85 6.23
C PHE A 303 -26.53 -18.68 7.22
N GLY A 304 -26.06 -18.92 8.43
CA GLY A 304 -25.79 -17.86 9.38
C GLY A 304 -24.61 -18.16 10.26
N HIS A 305 -24.22 -17.19 11.08
CA HIS A 305 -23.12 -17.31 12.01
C HIS A 305 -23.49 -16.72 13.37
N LEU A 306 -22.96 -17.31 14.43
CA LEU A 306 -22.94 -16.68 15.74
C LEU A 306 -21.85 -15.61 15.76
N ASP A 307 -22.19 -14.43 16.26
CA ASP A 307 -21.22 -13.39 16.59
C ASP A 307 -20.76 -13.65 18.03
N TYR A 308 -21.66 -13.50 19.00
CA TYR A 308 -21.36 -13.85 20.39
C TYR A 308 -22.59 -14.19 21.24
N LEU A 309 -22.33 -14.80 22.41
CA LEU A 309 -23.26 -14.93 23.53
C LEU A 309 -22.64 -14.32 24.79
N THR A 310 -23.39 -13.45 25.47
CA THR A 310 -23.03 -12.96 26.82
C THR A 310 -24.11 -13.36 27.80
N LEU A 311 -23.74 -14.00 28.91
CA LEU A 311 -24.66 -14.29 30.01
C LEU A 311 -24.28 -13.49 31.24
N GLU A 312 -25.28 -12.87 31.85
CA GLU A 312 -25.19 -12.29 33.20
C GLU A 312 -26.09 -13.07 34.14
N PHE A 313 -25.55 -13.54 35.26
CA PHE A 313 -26.34 -14.20 36.30
C PHE A 313 -25.74 -13.98 37.69
N THR A 314 -26.55 -14.22 38.74
CA THR A 314 -26.10 -14.07 40.13
C THR A 314 -25.57 -15.41 40.65
N ARG A 315 -24.37 -15.40 41.26
CA ARG A 315 -23.79 -16.54 41.98
C ARG A 315 -23.77 -16.30 43.49
N THR A 316 -23.85 -17.36 44.29
CA THR A 316 -23.48 -17.30 45.70
C THR A 316 -21.99 -16.99 45.83
N LEU A 317 -21.59 -16.27 46.88
CA LEU A 317 -20.18 -15.95 47.10
C LEU A 317 -19.51 -17.14 47.78
N SER A 318 -18.66 -17.85 47.05
CA SER A 318 -17.87 -19.00 47.51
C SER A 318 -16.56 -19.07 46.73
N PHE A 319 -15.62 -19.90 47.17
CA PHE A 319 -14.37 -20.15 46.45
C PHE A 319 -14.54 -21.30 45.43
N TYR A 320 -14.74 -20.96 44.15
CA TYR A 320 -15.04 -21.94 43.09
C TYR A 320 -13.80 -22.42 42.33
N LYS A 321 -12.81 -21.55 42.18
CA LYS A 321 -11.56 -21.76 41.41
C LYS A 321 -10.38 -21.25 42.20
N GLN A 322 -9.16 -21.57 41.74
CA GLN A 322 -7.90 -21.08 42.32
C GLN A 322 -7.85 -19.55 42.43
N ASN A 323 -8.50 -18.85 41.49
CA ASN A 323 -8.81 -17.42 41.51
C ASN A 323 -10.31 -17.21 41.24
N THR A 324 -11.00 -16.47 42.12
CA THR A 324 -12.40 -16.07 41.94
C THR A 324 -12.46 -14.56 41.80
N HIS A 325 -12.78 -14.09 40.59
CA HIS A 325 -13.08 -12.68 40.33
C HIS A 325 -14.56 -12.42 40.69
N PHE A 326 -14.84 -11.37 41.44
CA PHE A 326 -16.21 -11.08 41.84
C PHE A 326 -16.47 -9.59 41.97
N ARG A 327 -17.69 -9.20 41.58
CA ARG A 327 -18.23 -7.86 41.69
C ARG A 327 -19.71 -7.93 42.06
N SER A 328 -20.20 -7.01 42.88
CA SER A 328 -21.61 -7.05 43.32
C SER A 328 -22.27 -5.70 43.11
N VAL A 329 -23.23 -5.63 42.19
CA VAL A 329 -24.03 -4.42 41.96
C VAL A 329 -24.83 -4.05 43.21
N ALA A 330 -25.22 -5.03 44.03
CA ALA A 330 -25.86 -4.76 45.31
C ALA A 330 -24.93 -4.03 46.30
N SER A 331 -23.61 -4.22 46.19
CA SER A 331 -22.63 -3.56 47.05
C SER A 331 -22.41 -2.09 46.69
N SER A 332 -22.59 -1.72 45.40
CA SER A 332 -22.37 -0.35 44.91
C SER A 332 -23.40 0.66 45.40
N GLN A 333 -24.45 0.22 46.10
CA GLN A 333 -25.42 1.13 46.73
C GLN A 333 -25.03 1.52 48.17
N ASN A 334 -23.98 0.90 48.72
CA ASN A 334 -23.56 1.05 50.10
C ASN A 334 -22.21 1.79 50.21
N GLU A 335 -22.01 2.46 51.33
CA GLU A 335 -20.72 3.07 51.67
C GLU A 335 -19.68 2.00 52.08
N ILE A 336 -20.12 0.99 52.83
CA ILE A 336 -19.31 -0.11 53.33
C ILE A 336 -20.09 -1.41 53.13
N SER A 337 -19.43 -2.43 52.56
CA SER A 337 -20.00 -3.75 52.32
C SER A 337 -19.14 -4.83 52.95
N SER A 338 -19.79 -5.85 53.52
CA SER A 338 -19.13 -7.05 54.09
C SER A 338 -19.40 -8.25 53.19
N PHE A 339 -18.41 -8.65 52.42
CA PHE A 339 -18.46 -9.79 51.51
C PHE A 339 -18.18 -11.08 52.28
N GLU A 340 -19.19 -11.93 52.43
CA GLU A 340 -19.13 -13.14 53.24
C GLU A 340 -19.16 -14.40 52.36
N PHE A 341 -18.07 -15.17 52.40
CA PHE A 341 -17.90 -16.41 51.64
C PHE A 341 -18.57 -17.59 52.35
N GLN A 342 -19.26 -18.43 51.59
CA GLN A 342 -19.85 -19.67 52.11
C GLN A 342 -18.76 -20.69 52.47
N GLU A 343 -17.79 -20.91 51.55
CA GLU A 343 -16.62 -21.76 51.75
C GLU A 343 -15.37 -21.06 51.21
N LYS A 344 -14.24 -21.20 51.93
CA LYS A 344 -12.93 -20.65 51.51
C LYS A 344 -11.75 -21.42 52.13
N PRO A 345 -10.57 -21.43 51.49
CA PRO A 345 -9.34 -21.91 52.12
C PRO A 345 -8.88 -20.98 53.26
N ALA A 346 -8.07 -21.52 54.17
CA ALA A 346 -7.49 -20.75 55.29
C ALA A 346 -6.50 -19.68 54.80
N SER A 347 -5.77 -19.98 53.72
CA SER A 347 -4.76 -19.16 53.06
C SER A 347 -5.32 -18.21 51.99
N MET A 348 -6.65 -18.04 51.93
CA MET A 348 -7.28 -17.14 50.97
C MET A 348 -6.93 -15.67 51.26
N ARG A 349 -6.48 -14.96 50.23
CA ARG A 349 -6.28 -13.51 50.21
C ARG A 349 -7.30 -12.87 49.28
N VAL A 350 -7.61 -11.60 49.53
CA VAL A 350 -8.50 -10.80 48.68
C VAL A 350 -7.80 -9.51 48.31
N TRP A 351 -7.68 -9.23 47.02
CA TRP A 351 -7.21 -7.95 46.52
C TRP A 351 -8.37 -7.15 45.93
N ASN A 352 -8.38 -5.86 46.23
CA ASN A 352 -9.19 -4.89 45.52
C ASN A 352 -8.41 -4.38 44.31
N VAL A 353 -8.94 -4.71 43.12
CA VAL A 353 -8.33 -4.44 41.82
C VAL A 353 -9.15 -3.42 41.03
N THR A 354 -10.02 -2.65 41.71
CA THR A 354 -10.83 -1.59 41.09
C THR A 354 -9.95 -0.51 40.45
N ASP A 355 -8.84 -0.15 41.11
CA ASP A 355 -7.79 0.71 40.54
C ASP A 355 -6.53 -0.14 40.37
N LEU A 356 -6.19 -0.45 39.12
CA LEU A 356 -5.05 -1.30 38.75
C LEU A 356 -3.72 -0.72 39.19
N PHE A 357 -3.62 0.61 39.26
CA PHE A 357 -2.38 1.27 39.67
C PHE A 357 -2.26 1.31 41.20
N SER A 358 -3.35 1.19 41.95
CA SER A 358 -3.36 1.27 43.42
C SER A 358 -4.06 0.09 44.10
N ILE A 359 -3.67 -1.14 43.72
CA ILE A 359 -4.19 -2.38 44.30
C ILE A 359 -3.93 -2.44 45.81
N GLN A 360 -4.96 -2.87 46.55
CA GLN A 360 -4.89 -3.06 47.99
C GLN A 360 -5.31 -4.47 48.41
N GLU A 361 -4.61 -5.03 49.38
CA GLU A 361 -5.04 -6.25 50.04
C GLU A 361 -6.09 -5.95 51.11
N ILE A 362 -7.23 -6.64 51.04
CA ILE A 362 -8.31 -6.50 52.00
C ILE A 362 -8.06 -7.43 53.19
N PRO A 363 -7.88 -6.91 54.42
CA PRO A 363 -7.67 -7.76 55.58
C PRO A 363 -8.92 -8.56 55.93
N GLN A 364 -8.73 -9.80 56.37
CA GLN A 364 -9.80 -10.65 56.88
C GLN A 364 -10.50 -10.01 58.08
N ASN A 365 -11.84 -10.10 58.12
CA ASN A 365 -12.62 -9.56 59.23
C ASN A 365 -12.36 -10.38 60.51
N SER A 366 -12.05 -9.68 61.61
CA SER A 366 -11.77 -10.32 62.90
C SER A 366 -13.00 -10.87 63.62
N SER A 367 -14.19 -10.34 63.31
CA SER A 367 -15.45 -10.79 63.91
C SER A 367 -16.10 -11.95 63.16
N ASN A 368 -15.79 -12.10 61.87
CA ASN A 368 -16.24 -13.21 61.04
C ASN A 368 -15.11 -13.60 60.08
N GLN A 369 -14.47 -14.74 60.33
CA GLN A 369 -13.35 -15.20 59.52
C GLN A 369 -13.72 -15.50 58.07
N ASN A 370 -15.00 -15.64 57.72
CA ASN A 370 -15.44 -15.83 56.35
C ASN A 370 -15.75 -14.51 55.61
N ALA A 371 -15.59 -13.36 56.27
CA ALA A 371 -15.95 -12.06 55.71
C ALA A 371 -14.73 -11.16 55.44
N PHE A 372 -14.85 -10.34 54.39
CA PHE A 372 -13.93 -9.27 54.03
C PHE A 372 -14.73 -7.97 53.91
N VAL A 373 -14.32 -6.93 54.65
CA VAL A 373 -15.06 -5.66 54.69
C VAL A 373 -14.36 -4.65 53.80
N VAL A 374 -15.10 -4.12 52.83
CA VAL A 374 -14.61 -3.17 51.83
C VAL A 374 -15.40 -1.87 51.95
N ARG A 375 -14.69 -0.74 51.92
CA ARG A 375 -15.30 0.59 51.80
C ARG A 375 -15.62 0.80 50.32
N THR A 376 -16.87 0.53 49.94
CA THR A 376 -17.33 0.52 48.55
C THR A 376 -17.62 1.91 48.00
N ASN A 377 -17.76 2.94 48.87
CA ASN A 377 -17.96 4.35 48.47
C ASN A 377 -19.09 4.55 47.45
N ARG A 378 -20.15 3.72 47.52
CA ARG A 378 -21.26 3.72 46.56
C ARG A 378 -20.81 3.56 45.09
N ALA A 379 -19.75 2.79 44.87
CA ALA A 379 -19.22 2.43 43.56
C ALA A 379 -19.14 0.91 43.41
N LEU A 380 -19.10 0.42 42.17
CA LEU A 380 -18.81 -0.98 41.90
C LEU A 380 -17.32 -1.23 42.16
N ASN A 381 -17.00 -2.26 42.94
CA ASN A 381 -15.63 -2.69 43.14
C ASN A 381 -15.37 -4.02 42.47
N GLU A 382 -14.23 -4.11 41.79
CA GLU A 382 -13.68 -5.34 41.25
C GLU A 382 -12.73 -5.95 42.30
N LEU A 383 -13.03 -7.18 42.70
CA LEU A 383 -12.29 -7.90 43.73
C LEU A 383 -11.82 -9.26 43.18
N VAL A 384 -10.64 -9.68 43.59
CA VAL A 384 -10.11 -11.03 43.29
C VAL A 384 -9.77 -11.76 44.58
N ALA A 385 -10.36 -12.93 44.78
CA ALA A 385 -10.03 -13.84 45.87
C ALA A 385 -9.18 -14.99 45.32
N PHE A 386 -8.08 -15.32 45.98
CA PHE A 386 -7.18 -16.39 45.55
C PHE A 386 -6.51 -17.05 46.76
N ASP A 387 -6.08 -18.30 46.60
CA ASP A 387 -5.27 -18.99 47.60
C ASP A 387 -3.79 -18.70 47.35
N ILE A 388 -3.08 -18.13 48.33
CA ILE A 388 -1.65 -17.81 48.18
C ILE A 388 -0.76 -19.04 47.95
N ASN A 389 -1.25 -20.23 48.33
CA ASN A 389 -0.54 -21.50 48.14
C ASN A 389 -0.93 -22.22 46.83
N ALA A 390 -1.80 -21.64 46.01
CA ALA A 390 -2.15 -22.20 44.71
C ALA A 390 -1.04 -21.98 43.68
N GLU A 391 -1.16 -22.67 42.55
CA GLU A 391 -0.39 -22.34 41.35
C GLU A 391 -1.00 -21.12 40.67
N PHE A 392 -0.16 -20.28 40.09
CA PHE A 392 -0.58 -19.08 39.38
C PHE A 392 -0.09 -19.13 37.94
N PRO A 393 -0.84 -18.55 36.99
CA PRO A 393 -0.34 -18.36 35.64
C PRO A 393 0.97 -17.54 35.68
N THR A 394 1.96 -17.99 34.92
CA THR A 394 3.17 -17.22 34.62
C THR A 394 2.92 -16.48 33.30
N PRO A 395 3.50 -15.29 33.06
CA PRO A 395 3.48 -14.69 31.73
C PRO A 395 3.91 -15.70 30.67
N LEU A 396 3.20 -15.74 29.53
CA LEU A 396 3.46 -16.70 28.46
C LEU A 396 4.88 -16.56 27.92
N GLU A 397 5.37 -15.33 27.85
CA GLU A 397 6.71 -14.97 27.43
C GLU A 397 7.27 -13.87 28.34
N ILE A 398 8.56 -13.97 28.65
CA ILE A 398 9.33 -13.00 29.43
C ILE A 398 10.61 -12.73 28.65
N MET A 399 10.70 -11.55 28.02
CA MET A 399 11.74 -11.23 27.06
C MET A 399 12.50 -9.96 27.45
N PRO A 400 13.83 -9.90 27.32
CA PRO A 400 14.55 -8.64 27.50
C PRO A 400 14.14 -7.61 26.45
N LEU A 401 14.03 -6.35 26.85
CA LEU A 401 13.71 -5.23 25.98
C LEU A 401 14.82 -4.19 26.03
N ALA A 402 15.26 -3.72 24.85
CA ALA A 402 16.19 -2.61 24.76
C ALA A 402 15.51 -1.29 25.16
N ASN A 403 16.26 -0.39 25.81
CA ASN A 403 15.72 0.88 26.24
C ASN A 403 15.28 1.74 25.05
N GLN A 404 14.14 2.42 25.20
CA GLN A 404 13.52 3.26 24.18
C GLN A 404 12.85 4.48 24.81
N ASN A 405 12.68 5.56 24.04
CA ASN A 405 12.16 6.83 24.54
C ASN A 405 11.55 7.67 23.41
N LEU A 406 10.44 7.19 22.86
CA LEU A 406 9.67 7.89 21.84
C LEU A 406 9.11 9.24 22.33
N HIS A 407 8.86 9.37 23.63
CA HIS A 407 8.38 10.62 24.26
C HIS A 407 9.41 11.78 24.31
N ASN A 408 10.68 11.54 23.91
CA ASN A 408 11.74 12.57 23.94
C ASN A 408 12.31 12.94 22.56
N PHE A 409 11.65 12.56 21.47
CA PHE A 409 12.04 13.02 20.15
C PHE A 409 11.58 14.45 19.87
N SER A 410 12.44 15.24 19.23
CA SER A 410 12.03 16.48 18.57
C SER A 410 11.13 16.16 17.38
N THR A 411 10.17 17.03 17.08
CA THR A 411 9.27 16.83 15.94
C THR A 411 10.07 16.86 14.62
N PRO A 412 10.06 15.79 13.81
CA PRO A 412 10.72 15.75 12.50
C PRO A 412 9.81 16.38 11.42
N ASN A 413 10.33 16.52 10.19
CA ASN A 413 9.48 16.87 9.04
C ASN A 413 8.74 15.65 8.48
N PHE A 414 9.36 14.47 8.60
CA PHE A 414 8.91 13.23 8.00
C PHE A 414 9.11 12.07 8.98
N VAL A 415 8.07 11.26 9.17
CA VAL A 415 8.13 10.03 9.96
C VAL A 415 7.97 8.81 9.05
N ILE A 416 8.84 7.82 9.21
CA ILE A 416 8.69 6.50 8.61
C ILE A 416 8.39 5.50 9.73
N VAL A 417 7.21 4.89 9.69
CA VAL A 417 6.81 3.80 10.59
C VAL A 417 6.96 2.49 9.85
N THR A 418 7.72 1.55 10.40
CA THR A 418 8.05 0.30 9.71
C THR A 418 8.05 -0.93 10.62
N HIS A 419 8.21 -2.11 10.03
CA HIS A 419 8.48 -3.35 10.75
C HIS A 419 10.00 -3.60 10.82
N GLU A 420 10.46 -4.33 11.84
CA GLU A 420 11.89 -4.60 12.06
C GLU A 420 12.59 -5.17 10.80
N ASP A 421 11.91 -6.07 10.08
CA ASP A 421 12.41 -6.71 8.84
C ASP A 421 12.76 -5.73 7.70
N PHE A 422 12.23 -4.50 7.75
CA PHE A 422 12.42 -3.47 6.73
C PHE A 422 13.17 -2.24 7.25
N LEU A 423 13.61 -2.25 8.51
CA LEU A 423 14.22 -1.11 9.18
C LEU A 423 15.45 -0.56 8.42
N GLU A 424 16.29 -1.44 7.87
CA GLU A 424 17.47 -1.04 7.10
C GLU A 424 17.10 -0.27 5.81
N ALA A 425 16.11 -0.76 5.05
CA ALA A 425 15.62 -0.09 3.84
C ALA A 425 14.95 1.26 4.17
N ALA A 426 14.17 1.31 5.26
CA ALA A 426 13.57 2.54 5.75
C ALA A 426 14.63 3.57 6.17
N GLN A 427 15.71 3.14 6.84
CA GLN A 427 16.85 4.00 7.20
C GLN A 427 17.60 4.51 5.97
N LYS A 428 17.76 3.68 4.94
CA LYS A 428 18.35 4.08 3.65
C LYS A 428 17.52 5.17 2.97
N LEU A 429 16.19 5.03 2.94
CA LEU A 429 15.29 6.06 2.41
C LEU A 429 15.35 7.35 3.24
N ALA A 430 15.36 7.23 4.57
CA ALA A 430 15.51 8.38 5.46
C ALA A 430 16.83 9.14 5.21
N ALA A 431 17.95 8.45 5.04
CA ALA A 431 19.24 9.06 4.73
C ALA A 431 19.18 9.83 3.41
N PHE A 432 18.55 9.26 2.37
CA PHE A 432 18.34 9.95 1.10
C PHE A 432 17.60 11.28 1.26
N HIS A 433 16.47 11.32 1.98
CA HIS A 433 15.74 12.59 2.15
C HIS A 433 16.45 13.59 3.07
N ASN A 434 17.20 13.13 4.08
CA ASN A 434 18.04 14.02 4.88
C ASN A 434 19.08 14.73 3.99
N GLU A 435 19.73 14.00 3.07
CA GLU A 435 20.80 14.51 2.22
C GLU A 435 20.28 15.29 0.99
N ASN A 436 19.29 14.75 0.28
CA ASN A 436 18.79 15.28 -0.99
C ASN A 436 17.71 16.35 -0.80
N ASP A 437 16.82 16.17 0.19
CA ASP A 437 15.64 17.02 0.38
C ASP A 437 15.77 17.98 1.56
N ASN A 438 16.79 17.80 2.41
CA ASN A 438 16.99 18.51 3.67
C ASN A 438 15.74 18.44 4.56
N LEU A 439 15.17 17.23 4.68
CA LEU A 439 14.07 16.91 5.60
C LEU A 439 14.64 16.19 6.81
N GLU A 440 14.26 16.61 8.02
CA GLU A 440 14.52 15.81 9.23
C GLU A 440 13.62 14.58 9.21
N VAL A 441 14.20 13.38 9.10
CA VAL A 441 13.46 12.12 9.03
C VAL A 441 13.67 11.27 10.29
N LEU A 442 12.57 10.83 10.91
CA LEU A 442 12.56 9.88 12.02
C LEU A 442 12.05 8.51 11.55
N VAL A 443 12.82 7.46 11.78
CA VAL A 443 12.41 6.07 11.52
C VAL A 443 12.15 5.37 12.85
N VAL A 444 10.97 4.77 12.99
CA VAL A 444 10.56 4.02 14.18
C VAL A 444 9.86 2.73 13.78
N THR A 445 9.96 1.70 14.63
CA THR A 445 9.22 0.45 14.42
C THR A 445 7.87 0.45 15.10
N VAL A 446 6.92 -0.33 14.55
CA VAL A 446 5.59 -0.50 15.16
C VAL A 446 5.67 -1.04 16.59
N ASP A 447 6.63 -1.93 16.88
CA ASP A 447 6.84 -2.46 18.24
C ASP A 447 7.30 -1.38 19.23
N GLN A 448 8.18 -0.46 18.80
CA GLN A 448 8.59 0.67 19.63
C GLN A 448 7.40 1.55 19.98
N ILE A 449 6.54 1.83 18.99
CA ILE A 449 5.31 2.60 19.19
C ILE A 449 4.38 1.89 20.17
N TRP A 450 4.09 0.61 19.96
CA TRP A 450 3.17 -0.13 20.83
C TRP A 450 3.68 -0.18 22.27
N ASN A 451 4.98 -0.37 22.47
CA ASN A 451 5.57 -0.43 23.80
C ASN A 451 5.29 0.83 24.65
N GLU A 452 5.29 2.02 24.05
CA GLU A 452 5.07 3.29 24.76
C GLU A 452 3.61 3.80 24.69
N PHE A 453 2.91 3.57 23.56
CA PHE A 453 1.61 4.19 23.31
C PHE A 453 0.40 3.26 23.55
N SER A 454 0.57 1.94 23.59
CA SER A 454 -0.53 0.98 23.83
C SER A 454 -0.24 -0.04 24.94
N SER A 455 0.84 0.16 25.71
CA SER A 455 1.32 -0.84 26.68
C SER A 455 1.60 -2.18 26.01
N GLY A 456 2.27 -2.13 24.85
CA GLY A 456 2.83 -3.25 24.10
C GLY A 456 1.89 -3.98 23.15
N LYS A 457 0.59 -3.65 23.16
CA LYS A 457 -0.44 -4.28 22.33
C LYS A 457 -0.42 -3.73 20.92
N GLN A 458 -0.62 -4.59 19.92
CA GLN A 458 -0.96 -4.07 18.59
C GLN A 458 -2.23 -3.22 18.69
N ASP A 459 -2.19 -1.97 18.21
CA ASP A 459 -3.36 -1.09 18.11
C ASP A 459 -3.06 0.02 17.08
N VAL A 460 -3.95 0.23 16.11
CA VAL A 460 -3.77 1.26 15.08
C VAL A 460 -3.82 2.67 15.68
N SER A 461 -4.55 2.86 16.78
CA SER A 461 -4.64 4.15 17.47
C SER A 461 -3.29 4.53 18.10
N ALA A 462 -2.45 3.55 18.46
CA ALA A 462 -1.12 3.83 19.01
C ALA A 462 -0.20 4.51 17.98
N ILE A 463 -0.29 4.09 16.72
CA ILE A 463 0.46 4.69 15.60
C ILE A 463 0.01 6.15 15.41
N ARG A 464 -1.29 6.39 15.32
CA ARG A 464 -1.83 7.74 15.20
C ARG A 464 -1.51 8.60 16.43
N ASP A 465 -1.64 8.06 17.63
CA ASP A 465 -1.36 8.79 18.87
C ASP A 465 0.11 9.20 18.97
N PHE A 466 1.05 8.37 18.49
CA PHE A 466 2.46 8.73 18.36
C PHE A 466 2.69 9.86 17.34
N VAL A 467 2.08 9.75 16.15
CA VAL A 467 2.17 10.79 15.10
C VAL A 467 1.59 12.11 15.62
N ARG A 468 0.45 12.05 16.30
CA ARG A 468 -0.21 13.19 16.92
C ARG A 468 0.62 13.80 18.04
N PHE A 469 1.29 12.97 18.85
CA PHE A 469 2.22 13.45 19.86
C PHE A 469 3.33 14.32 19.24
N LEU A 470 3.94 13.86 18.14
CA LEU A 470 4.95 14.64 17.41
C LEU A 470 4.36 15.92 16.80
N TYR A 471 3.19 15.82 16.16
CA TYR A 471 2.49 16.96 15.56
C TYR A 471 2.19 18.07 16.58
N LYS A 472 1.76 17.70 17.79
CA LYS A 472 1.43 18.64 18.86
C LYS A 472 2.64 19.23 19.59
N ASN A 473 3.80 18.59 19.51
CA ASN A 473 5.02 19.10 20.14
C ASN A 473 5.52 20.37 19.44
N GLU A 474 5.46 20.40 18.10
CA GLU A 474 5.79 21.57 17.28
C GLU A 474 4.81 21.68 16.10
N ASN A 475 3.82 22.56 16.23
CA ASN A 475 2.83 22.81 15.18
C ASN A 475 3.48 23.15 13.85
N ASP A 476 2.87 22.68 12.75
CA ASP A 476 3.26 22.95 11.37
C ASP A 476 4.64 22.43 10.93
N LYS A 477 5.37 21.65 11.76
CA LYS A 477 6.68 21.09 11.39
C LYS A 477 6.60 19.72 10.74
N LEU A 478 5.74 18.84 11.27
CA LEU A 478 5.49 17.50 10.73
C LEU A 478 4.58 17.61 9.50
N HIS A 479 5.03 17.09 8.36
CA HIS A 479 4.29 17.19 7.11
C HIS A 479 3.93 15.84 6.50
N TYR A 480 4.74 14.81 6.76
CA TYR A 480 4.64 13.53 6.05
C TYR A 480 4.72 12.33 7.01
N LEU A 481 3.92 11.31 6.71
CA LEU A 481 3.97 9.99 7.34
C LEU A 481 4.03 8.92 6.25
N LEU A 482 5.05 8.06 6.30
CA LEU A 482 5.18 6.88 5.47
C LEU A 482 4.99 5.62 6.30
N LEU A 483 4.04 4.79 5.90
CA LEU A 483 3.82 3.45 6.43
C LEU A 483 4.58 2.47 5.54
N PHE A 484 5.69 1.94 6.04
CA PHE A 484 6.63 1.14 5.27
C PHE A 484 6.51 -0.33 5.63
N GLY A 485 5.74 -1.06 4.84
CA GLY A 485 5.40 -2.47 5.03
C GLY A 485 3.97 -2.75 4.58
N ASP A 486 3.72 -3.98 4.14
CA ASP A 486 2.37 -4.43 3.80
C ASP A 486 1.45 -4.56 5.05
N THR A 487 0.16 -4.77 4.82
CA THR A 487 -0.87 -4.86 5.88
C THR A 487 -1.86 -5.99 5.61
N SER A 488 -2.78 -6.23 6.54
CA SER A 488 -3.93 -7.11 6.32
C SER A 488 -5.21 -6.56 6.91
N TYR A 489 -6.37 -7.02 6.41
CA TYR A 489 -7.64 -6.92 7.12
C TYR A 489 -7.67 -7.77 8.40
N ASP A 490 -6.73 -8.72 8.53
CA ASP A 490 -6.61 -9.62 9.67
C ASP A 490 -5.44 -9.25 10.57
N TYR A 491 -5.76 -8.57 11.67
CA TYR A 491 -4.77 -8.12 12.65
C TYR A 491 -4.10 -9.25 13.43
N LYS A 492 -4.81 -10.36 13.70
CA LYS A 492 -4.38 -11.42 14.62
C LYS A 492 -3.87 -12.68 13.91
N ASN A 493 -3.57 -12.59 12.62
CA ASN A 493 -2.91 -13.67 11.88
C ASN A 493 -3.69 -15.00 11.86
N ARG A 494 -4.99 -14.92 11.62
CA ARG A 494 -5.94 -16.02 11.46
C ARG A 494 -5.94 -16.60 10.04
N VAL A 495 -5.68 -15.79 9.02
CA VAL A 495 -5.58 -16.25 7.63
C VAL A 495 -4.19 -16.74 7.25
N GLN A 496 -4.12 -17.67 6.30
CA GLN A 496 -2.86 -18.22 5.83
C GLN A 496 -2.01 -17.14 5.13
N ALA A 497 -0.68 -17.20 5.28
CA ALA A 497 0.25 -16.28 4.58
C ALA A 497 -0.08 -14.78 4.80
N ASN A 498 -0.52 -14.45 6.02
CA ASN A 498 -0.85 -13.09 6.40
C ASN A 498 0.40 -12.19 6.36
N ASN A 499 0.24 -10.94 5.91
CA ASN A 499 1.34 -9.97 5.76
C ASN A 499 1.05 -8.66 6.51
N ASN A 500 0.63 -8.75 7.78
CA ASN A 500 0.27 -7.59 8.61
C ASN A 500 1.50 -6.93 9.26
N PHE A 501 2.44 -6.43 8.45
CA PHE A 501 3.69 -5.83 8.96
C PHE A 501 3.48 -4.45 9.58
N VAL A 502 2.72 -3.57 8.91
CA VAL A 502 2.34 -2.25 9.43
C VAL A 502 0.82 -2.12 9.31
N PRO A 503 0.04 -2.27 10.40
CA PRO A 503 -1.42 -2.36 10.32
C PRO A 503 -2.10 -1.13 9.67
N ILE A 504 -3.22 -1.39 9.00
CA ILE A 504 -4.11 -0.38 8.40
C ILE A 504 -5.38 -0.21 9.24
N TYR A 505 -6.04 0.94 9.14
CA TYR A 505 -7.40 1.09 9.67
C TYR A 505 -8.40 0.30 8.80
N GLN A 506 -9.25 -0.52 9.45
CA GLN A 506 -10.39 -1.22 8.82
C GLN A 506 -11.71 -0.66 9.36
N SER A 507 -12.70 -0.54 8.46
CA SER A 507 -14.03 -0.04 8.80
C SER A 507 -14.77 -0.90 9.85
N ARG A 508 -15.67 -0.28 10.62
CA ARG A 508 -16.67 -0.98 11.46
C ARG A 508 -17.60 -1.81 10.59
N GLN A 509 -18.07 -1.24 9.49
CA GLN A 509 -18.85 -1.98 8.49
C GLN A 509 -18.01 -3.15 7.96
N SER A 510 -18.57 -4.35 8.01
CA SER A 510 -17.88 -5.62 7.71
C SER A 510 -18.74 -6.60 6.89
N LEU A 511 -19.97 -6.23 6.55
CA LEU A 511 -20.92 -7.08 5.82
C LEU A 511 -21.32 -6.51 4.45
N GLU A 512 -21.06 -5.24 4.17
CA GLU A 512 -21.48 -4.59 2.93
C GLU A 512 -20.28 -4.13 2.09
N PRO A 513 -19.90 -4.87 1.01
CA PRO A 513 -18.65 -4.64 0.29
C PRO A 513 -18.41 -3.21 -0.18
N VAL A 514 -19.46 -2.54 -0.67
CA VAL A 514 -19.40 -1.15 -1.17
C VAL A 514 -19.35 -0.09 -0.07
N GLU A 515 -19.63 -0.48 1.18
CA GLU A 515 -19.59 0.42 2.33
C GLU A 515 -18.39 0.15 3.25
N THR A 516 -17.68 -0.96 3.05
CA THR A 516 -16.42 -1.22 3.75
C THR A 516 -15.26 -0.44 3.15
N PHE A 517 -14.26 -0.14 3.97
CA PHE A 517 -13.03 0.50 3.53
C PHE A 517 -11.84 0.15 4.40
N SER A 518 -10.67 0.29 3.80
CA SER A 518 -9.38 0.32 4.48
C SER A 518 -8.62 1.57 4.06
N SER A 519 -7.99 2.25 5.01
CA SER A 519 -7.48 3.59 4.76
C SER A 519 -6.32 3.99 5.64
N GLU A 520 -5.36 4.70 5.05
CA GLU A 520 -4.25 5.34 5.77
C GLU A 520 -4.65 6.68 6.38
N ASP A 521 -5.78 7.25 5.94
CA ASP A 521 -6.19 8.60 6.32
C ASP A 521 -6.31 8.72 7.86
N PHE A 522 -6.73 7.66 8.56
CA PHE A 522 -6.83 7.60 10.03
C PHE A 522 -5.57 8.09 10.75
N PHE A 523 -4.40 7.81 10.20
CA PHE A 523 -3.11 8.15 10.82
C PHE A 523 -2.74 9.62 10.64
N GLY A 524 -3.47 10.36 9.79
CA GLY A 524 -3.32 11.79 9.54
C GLY A 524 -4.43 12.66 10.13
N LEU A 525 -5.33 12.10 10.96
CA LEU A 525 -6.40 12.82 11.68
C LEU A 525 -5.90 13.19 13.09
N LEU A 526 -5.34 14.39 13.27
CA LEU A 526 -4.51 14.75 14.41
C LEU A 526 -5.15 15.83 15.30
N GLU A 527 -6.26 16.45 14.89
CA GLU A 527 -6.94 17.47 15.67
C GLU A 527 -7.67 16.90 16.90
N ASP A 528 -8.05 17.75 17.86
CA ASP A 528 -8.64 17.31 19.13
C ASP A 528 -10.05 16.72 18.99
N ASN A 529 -10.83 17.23 18.04
CA ASN A 529 -12.21 16.83 17.77
C ASN A 529 -12.33 15.69 16.73
N GLU A 530 -11.21 15.11 16.31
CA GLU A 530 -11.14 14.07 15.28
C GLU A 530 -10.90 12.67 15.85
N GLY A 531 -10.83 11.68 14.97
CA GLY A 531 -10.24 10.38 15.23
C GLY A 531 -11.23 9.32 15.71
N GLU A 532 -12.47 9.67 16.09
CA GLU A 532 -13.54 8.66 16.25
C GLU A 532 -13.91 8.05 14.89
N TRP A 533 -13.81 8.89 13.86
CA TRP A 533 -14.05 8.60 12.47
C TRP A 533 -15.37 7.85 12.24
N GLU A 534 -16.48 8.54 12.52
CA GLU A 534 -17.82 8.00 12.29
C GLU A 534 -18.03 7.77 10.78
N GLU A 535 -18.01 6.50 10.38
CA GLU A 535 -18.00 6.00 8.99
C GLU A 535 -19.34 6.17 8.25
N SER A 536 -19.96 7.34 8.38
CA SER A 536 -21.32 7.64 7.94
C SER A 536 -21.34 8.59 6.75
N PHE A 537 -22.38 8.48 5.92
CA PHE A 537 -22.69 9.46 4.87
C PHE A 537 -23.30 10.76 5.42
N GLN A 538 -23.64 10.79 6.71
CA GLN A 538 -24.38 11.90 7.35
C GLN A 538 -23.49 12.78 8.25
N THR A 539 -22.25 12.39 8.51
CA THR A 539 -21.29 13.12 9.33
C THR A 539 -20.35 13.95 8.47
N GLU A 540 -19.90 15.09 8.99
CA GLU A 540 -18.81 15.86 8.39
C GLU A 540 -17.57 14.97 8.33
N GLN A 541 -16.93 14.95 7.16
CA GLN A 541 -15.72 14.17 6.95
C GLN A 541 -14.52 14.95 7.51
N GLU A 542 -13.68 14.27 8.27
CA GLU A 542 -12.48 14.86 8.91
C GLU A 542 -11.37 15.14 7.88
N ASP A 543 -10.61 16.21 8.08
CA ASP A 543 -9.56 16.65 7.14
C ASP A 543 -8.24 15.95 7.45
N LEU A 544 -7.39 15.76 6.43
CA LEU A 544 -6.02 15.31 6.65
C LEU A 544 -5.12 16.49 7.05
N ASP A 545 -4.47 16.36 8.21
CA ASP A 545 -3.48 17.32 8.71
C ASP A 545 -2.13 17.20 7.99
N ILE A 546 -1.73 15.96 7.68
CA ILE A 546 -0.43 15.63 7.06
C ILE A 546 -0.61 14.72 5.84
N GLY A 547 0.40 14.68 4.96
CA GLY A 547 0.43 13.78 3.82
C GLY A 547 0.82 12.36 4.24
N VAL A 548 -0.06 11.38 3.99
CA VAL A 548 0.18 9.97 4.33
C VAL A 548 0.37 9.15 3.05
N GLY A 549 1.41 8.31 3.03
CA GLY A 549 1.65 7.33 1.96
C GLY A 549 2.05 5.97 2.52
N ARG A 550 1.95 4.92 1.69
CA ARG A 550 2.35 3.55 2.03
C ARG A 550 3.26 2.94 0.98
N ILE A 551 4.27 2.19 1.42
CA ILE A 551 5.05 1.27 0.58
C ILE A 551 4.72 -0.17 1.04
N PRO A 552 3.82 -0.90 0.35
CA PRO A 552 3.31 -2.21 0.77
C PRO A 552 4.27 -3.34 0.32
N VAL A 553 5.40 -3.46 1.01
CA VAL A 553 6.41 -4.50 0.73
C VAL A 553 6.25 -5.69 1.68
N ARG A 554 6.45 -6.90 1.15
CA ARG A 554 6.32 -8.19 1.87
C ARG A 554 7.66 -8.85 2.16
N SER A 555 8.78 -8.26 1.72
CA SER A 555 10.12 -8.80 1.92
C SER A 555 11.20 -7.72 1.86
N THR A 556 12.34 -7.96 2.50
CA THR A 556 13.50 -7.05 2.48
C THR A 556 14.02 -6.80 1.05
N ASN A 557 13.89 -7.76 0.14
CA ASN A 557 14.25 -7.56 -1.27
C ASN A 557 13.33 -6.54 -1.95
N GLN A 558 12.02 -6.68 -1.79
CA GLN A 558 11.06 -5.70 -2.32
C GLN A 558 11.27 -4.32 -1.69
N ALA A 559 11.54 -4.26 -0.38
CA ALA A 559 11.86 -3.02 0.32
C ALA A 559 13.06 -2.30 -0.32
N ASN A 560 14.17 -3.01 -0.53
CA ASN A 560 15.36 -2.45 -1.16
C ASN A 560 15.10 -2.02 -2.62
N LEU A 561 14.39 -2.84 -3.41
CA LEU A 561 14.04 -2.52 -4.79
C LEU A 561 13.24 -1.22 -4.90
N VAL A 562 12.22 -1.03 -4.07
CA VAL A 562 11.41 0.20 -4.09
C VAL A 562 12.24 1.42 -3.68
N VAL A 563 13.06 1.29 -2.62
CA VAL A 563 13.95 2.37 -2.18
C VAL A 563 14.98 2.73 -3.26
N ASP A 564 15.56 1.75 -3.93
CA ASP A 564 16.51 1.97 -5.03
C ASP A 564 15.85 2.67 -6.22
N LYS A 565 14.59 2.36 -6.53
CA LYS A 565 13.83 3.09 -7.55
C LYS A 565 13.57 4.53 -7.14
N ILE A 566 13.20 4.80 -5.88
CA ILE A 566 12.99 6.15 -5.37
C ILE A 566 14.28 6.99 -5.46
N ILE A 567 15.40 6.44 -5.01
CA ILE A 567 16.70 7.11 -5.10
C ILE A 567 17.09 7.32 -6.57
N GLY A 568 16.93 6.27 -7.39
CA GLY A 568 17.24 6.28 -8.82
C GLY A 568 16.45 7.33 -9.60
N TYR A 569 15.21 7.61 -9.18
CA TYR A 569 14.33 8.60 -9.80
C TYR A 569 14.93 10.01 -9.82
N SER A 570 15.80 10.33 -8.86
CA SER A 570 16.48 11.63 -8.74
C SER A 570 17.73 11.79 -9.63
N LEU A 571 18.20 10.71 -10.25
CA LEU A 571 19.49 10.70 -10.96
C LEU A 571 19.39 11.30 -12.39
N PRO A 572 20.49 11.85 -12.95
CA PRO A 572 20.45 12.54 -14.24
C PRO A 572 19.98 11.69 -15.43
N GLN A 573 20.15 10.37 -15.40
CA GLN A 573 19.67 9.49 -16.48
C GLN A 573 18.14 9.45 -16.61
N THR A 574 17.41 10.03 -15.66
CA THR A 574 15.94 10.15 -15.73
C THR A 574 15.46 11.41 -16.44
N LEU A 575 16.37 12.28 -16.92
CA LEU A 575 16.02 13.43 -17.74
C LEU A 575 15.46 12.96 -19.10
N GLY A 576 14.45 13.67 -19.60
CA GLY A 576 13.85 13.39 -20.90
C GLY A 576 12.46 13.98 -21.07
N LYS A 577 12.06 14.17 -22.34
CA LYS A 577 10.78 14.78 -22.72
C LYS A 577 9.54 14.07 -22.20
N TRP A 578 9.68 12.83 -21.73
CA TRP A 578 8.63 12.07 -21.06
C TRP A 578 8.03 12.82 -19.85
N ARG A 579 8.82 13.70 -19.21
CA ARG A 579 8.40 14.55 -18.08
C ARG A 579 7.31 15.56 -18.46
N ASN A 580 7.10 15.85 -19.74
CA ASN A 580 6.01 16.71 -20.21
C ASN A 580 4.72 15.93 -20.51
N LYS A 581 4.75 14.60 -20.47
CA LYS A 581 3.66 13.76 -21.00
C LYS A 581 2.73 13.25 -19.89
N VAL A 582 1.42 13.44 -20.08
CA VAL A 582 0.36 12.85 -19.25
C VAL A 582 -0.52 11.97 -20.13
N VAL A 583 -0.64 10.68 -19.82
CA VAL A 583 -1.43 9.73 -20.60
C VAL A 583 -2.78 9.51 -19.91
N PHE A 584 -3.88 9.66 -20.65
CA PHE A 584 -5.23 9.39 -20.20
C PHE A 584 -5.78 8.15 -20.90
N VAL A 585 -6.05 7.11 -20.13
CA VAL A 585 -6.68 5.87 -20.58
C VAL A 585 -8.12 5.84 -20.06
N ALA A 586 -9.10 5.70 -20.95
CA ALA A 586 -10.51 5.71 -20.56
C ALA A 586 -11.28 4.52 -21.16
N ASP A 587 -12.08 3.89 -20.30
CA ASP A 587 -12.97 2.77 -20.60
C ASP A 587 -14.18 3.20 -21.48
N ASP A 588 -14.76 2.28 -22.25
CA ASP A 588 -15.75 2.56 -23.31
C ASP A 588 -17.23 2.42 -22.87
N GLY A 589 -17.47 1.89 -21.69
CA GLY A 589 -18.81 1.67 -21.13
C GLY A 589 -19.52 2.91 -20.56
N ASP A 590 -20.62 2.65 -19.84
CA ASP A 590 -21.36 3.62 -19.01
C ASP A 590 -21.79 4.92 -19.72
N SER A 591 -22.25 4.81 -20.96
CA SER A 591 -22.66 5.96 -21.76
C SER A 591 -21.53 7.00 -21.88
N ASN A 592 -20.28 6.59 -22.11
CA ASN A 592 -19.08 7.44 -22.28
C ASN A 592 -18.71 8.30 -21.06
N ILE A 593 -19.12 7.95 -19.84
CA ILE A 593 -18.81 8.80 -18.67
C ILE A 593 -17.30 8.92 -18.44
N HIS A 594 -16.55 7.83 -18.54
CA HIS A 594 -15.11 7.79 -18.29
C HIS A 594 -14.31 8.66 -19.27
N MET A 595 -14.68 8.63 -20.56
CA MET A 595 -14.10 9.49 -21.59
C MET A 595 -14.47 10.97 -21.39
N ARG A 596 -15.73 11.29 -21.07
CA ARG A 596 -16.15 12.68 -20.79
C ARG A 596 -15.47 13.28 -19.57
N ASP A 597 -15.29 12.47 -18.55
CA ASP A 597 -14.58 12.88 -17.33
C ASP A 597 -13.09 13.09 -17.64
N SER A 598 -12.48 12.19 -18.42
CA SER A 598 -11.10 12.35 -18.89
C SER A 598 -10.90 13.64 -19.70
N GLU A 599 -11.81 14.00 -20.61
CA GLU A 599 -11.72 15.26 -21.36
C GLU A 599 -11.70 16.49 -20.44
N GLN A 600 -12.51 16.51 -19.37
CA GLN A 600 -12.51 17.61 -18.39
C GLN A 600 -11.20 17.68 -17.59
N LEU A 601 -10.57 16.53 -17.29
CA LEU A 601 -9.27 16.51 -16.61
C LEU A 601 -8.15 16.97 -17.55
N ILE A 602 -8.22 16.59 -18.82
CA ILE A 602 -7.28 17.01 -19.86
C ILE A 602 -7.32 18.54 -20.02
N ASP A 603 -8.50 19.16 -20.00
CA ASP A 603 -8.63 20.62 -20.03
C ASP A 603 -7.87 21.29 -18.86
N ILE A 604 -7.85 20.67 -17.68
CA ILE A 604 -7.08 21.17 -16.51
C ILE A 604 -5.58 21.02 -16.78
N VAL A 605 -5.12 19.85 -17.23
CA VAL A 605 -3.70 19.59 -17.50
C VAL A 605 -3.15 20.53 -18.57
N GLU A 606 -3.88 20.73 -19.66
CA GLU A 606 -3.43 21.57 -20.77
C GLU A 606 -3.45 23.08 -20.47
N ASN A 607 -4.07 23.50 -19.35
CA ASN A 607 -3.95 24.88 -18.85
C ASN A 607 -2.62 25.14 -18.13
N TYR A 608 -1.90 24.09 -17.70
CA TYR A 608 -0.57 24.24 -17.13
C TYR A 608 0.50 24.28 -18.22
N ASN A 609 1.47 25.19 -18.08
CA ASN A 609 2.50 25.41 -19.08
C ASN A 609 3.41 24.18 -19.25
N GLY A 610 3.56 23.72 -20.49
CA GLY A 610 4.55 22.70 -20.87
C GLY A 610 4.15 21.24 -20.61
N TYR A 611 2.89 20.93 -20.29
CA TYR A 611 2.37 19.57 -20.23
C TYR A 611 1.47 19.24 -21.42
N GLN A 612 1.49 17.98 -21.86
CA GLN A 612 0.72 17.50 -23.00
C GLN A 612 -0.03 16.22 -22.66
N ALA A 613 -1.31 16.19 -23.00
CA ALA A 613 -2.16 15.01 -22.87
C ALA A 613 -2.04 14.07 -24.09
N GLU A 614 -1.85 12.78 -23.84
CA GLU A 614 -2.05 11.69 -24.78
C GLU A 614 -3.36 10.98 -24.44
N LYS A 615 -4.24 10.78 -25.43
CA LYS A 615 -5.58 10.21 -25.22
C LYS A 615 -5.64 8.78 -25.76
N LEU A 616 -5.86 7.80 -24.88
CA LEU A 616 -6.00 6.38 -25.19
C LEU A 616 -7.41 5.90 -24.77
N TYR A 617 -8.41 6.26 -25.56
CA TYR A 617 -9.79 5.84 -25.31
C TYR A 617 -10.03 4.46 -25.89
N VAL A 618 -10.49 3.51 -25.08
CA VAL A 618 -10.66 2.11 -25.51
C VAL A 618 -11.56 2.02 -26.75
N ASP A 619 -12.64 2.80 -26.77
CA ASP A 619 -13.60 2.91 -27.89
C ASP A 619 -13.00 3.54 -29.16
N ALA A 620 -11.82 4.16 -29.09
CA ALA A 620 -11.15 4.73 -30.27
C ALA A 620 -10.35 3.70 -31.08
N PHE A 621 -10.22 2.46 -30.58
CA PHE A 621 -9.43 1.39 -31.19
C PHE A 621 -10.26 0.13 -31.41
N PRO A 622 -9.98 -0.67 -32.46
CA PRO A 622 -10.74 -1.89 -32.73
C PRO A 622 -10.64 -2.92 -31.58
N GLN A 623 -11.78 -3.46 -31.17
CA GLN A 623 -11.87 -4.57 -30.22
C GLN A 623 -12.01 -5.91 -30.93
N ILE A 624 -11.19 -6.89 -30.55
CA ILE A 624 -11.21 -8.24 -31.11
C ILE A 624 -11.86 -9.21 -30.12
N SER A 625 -12.92 -9.90 -30.57
CA SER A 625 -13.56 -10.95 -29.77
C SER A 625 -12.74 -12.24 -29.79
N THR A 626 -12.41 -12.76 -28.62
CA THR A 626 -11.75 -14.05 -28.41
C THR A 626 -12.63 -15.00 -27.59
N SER A 627 -12.19 -16.24 -27.37
CA SER A 627 -12.88 -17.16 -26.44
C SER A 627 -12.92 -16.66 -24.99
N ASN A 628 -12.00 -15.74 -24.64
CA ASN A 628 -11.81 -15.25 -23.27
C ASN A 628 -12.35 -13.82 -23.07
N GLY A 629 -13.16 -13.30 -24.00
CA GLY A 629 -13.68 -11.93 -23.98
C GLY A 629 -13.18 -11.07 -25.14
N LYS A 630 -13.55 -9.80 -25.13
CA LYS A 630 -13.03 -8.81 -26.08
C LYS A 630 -11.66 -8.30 -25.60
N TYR A 631 -10.78 -7.98 -26.53
CA TYR A 631 -9.45 -7.41 -26.25
C TYR A 631 -9.22 -6.20 -27.14
N SER A 632 -8.65 -5.14 -26.57
CA SER A 632 -8.15 -3.98 -27.31
C SER A 632 -6.63 -4.00 -27.36
N PHE A 633 -6.07 -4.84 -28.24
CA PHE A 633 -4.62 -5.03 -28.36
C PHE A 633 -3.88 -3.74 -28.70
N GLN A 634 -4.45 -2.88 -29.55
CA GLN A 634 -3.79 -1.64 -29.95
C GLN A 634 -3.67 -0.64 -28.81
N VAL A 635 -4.67 -0.54 -27.93
CA VAL A 635 -4.60 0.31 -26.72
C VAL A 635 -3.51 -0.22 -25.80
N ARG A 636 -3.48 -1.54 -25.58
CA ARG A 636 -2.46 -2.18 -24.73
C ARG A 636 -1.05 -1.92 -25.26
N GLU A 637 -0.82 -2.12 -26.55
CA GLU A 637 0.49 -1.86 -27.17
C GLU A 637 0.90 -0.39 -27.06
N LYS A 638 -0.02 0.54 -27.36
CA LYS A 638 0.26 1.97 -27.23
C LYS A 638 0.51 2.38 -25.78
N LEU A 639 -0.19 1.79 -24.81
CA LEU A 639 0.04 2.03 -23.39
C LEU A 639 1.40 1.48 -22.95
N ASN A 640 1.74 0.24 -23.33
CA ASN A 640 3.05 -0.36 -23.07
C ASN A 640 4.18 0.52 -23.62
N GLN A 641 4.03 1.03 -24.85
CA GLN A 641 4.99 1.98 -25.43
C GLN A 641 5.09 3.27 -24.63
N ASN A 642 3.97 3.86 -24.20
CA ASN A 642 3.96 5.07 -23.40
C ASN A 642 4.62 4.89 -22.02
N VAL A 643 4.48 3.72 -21.40
CA VAL A 643 5.15 3.41 -20.14
C VAL A 643 6.64 3.17 -20.37
N ASN A 644 7.03 2.36 -21.36
CA ASN A 644 8.42 2.03 -21.66
C ASN A 644 9.24 3.24 -22.16
N THR A 645 8.64 4.11 -22.97
CA THR A 645 9.28 5.36 -23.43
C THR A 645 9.15 6.49 -22.41
N GLY A 646 8.27 6.35 -21.44
CA GLY A 646 8.12 7.23 -20.28
C GLY A 646 6.92 8.16 -20.39
N SER A 647 6.29 8.41 -19.25
CA SER A 647 5.25 9.44 -19.06
C SER A 647 5.38 9.97 -17.63
N LEU A 648 5.08 11.25 -17.38
CA LEU A 648 5.09 11.78 -16.02
C LEU A 648 3.97 11.15 -15.19
N ILE A 649 2.77 11.12 -15.78
CA ILE A 649 1.56 10.55 -15.17
C ILE A 649 0.83 9.66 -16.17
N VAL A 650 0.38 8.50 -15.71
CA VAL A 650 -0.58 7.63 -16.42
C VAL A 650 -1.87 7.60 -15.61
N ASN A 651 -2.94 8.16 -16.16
CA ASN A 651 -4.25 8.19 -15.56
C ASN A 651 -5.18 7.18 -16.24
N TYR A 652 -5.90 6.43 -15.42
CA TYR A 652 -6.93 5.50 -15.86
C TYR A 652 -8.26 5.84 -15.22
N MET A 653 -9.33 5.95 -16.02
CA MET A 653 -10.72 6.06 -15.57
C MET A 653 -11.55 4.93 -16.17
N GLY A 654 -12.17 4.11 -15.32
CA GLY A 654 -12.98 2.99 -15.79
C GLY A 654 -13.12 1.84 -14.80
N HIS A 655 -13.53 0.68 -15.31
CA HIS A 655 -13.66 -0.55 -14.54
C HIS A 655 -12.31 -1.21 -14.27
N GLY A 656 -12.23 -2.00 -13.20
CA GLY A 656 -10.98 -2.62 -12.79
C GLY A 656 -11.20 -3.68 -11.74
N SER A 657 -10.12 -4.41 -11.49
CA SER A 657 -10.04 -5.45 -10.47
C SER A 657 -8.69 -5.37 -9.77
N GLU A 658 -8.48 -6.21 -8.76
CA GLU A 658 -7.18 -6.40 -8.11
C GLU A 658 -6.06 -6.82 -9.09
N SER A 659 -6.36 -7.21 -10.33
CA SER A 659 -5.37 -7.77 -11.28
C SER A 659 -5.38 -7.16 -12.68
N SER A 660 -6.32 -6.26 -12.99
CA SER A 660 -6.48 -5.72 -14.35
C SER A 660 -7.23 -4.38 -14.40
N LEU A 661 -7.04 -3.65 -15.50
CA LEU A 661 -7.81 -2.46 -15.88
C LEU A 661 -8.63 -2.75 -17.14
N ALA A 662 -9.89 -2.32 -17.16
CA ALA A 662 -10.92 -2.60 -18.17
C ALA A 662 -11.25 -4.09 -18.36
N THR A 663 -12.44 -4.38 -18.92
CA THR A 663 -12.84 -5.76 -19.27
C THR A 663 -11.96 -6.31 -20.40
N GLU A 664 -11.48 -5.42 -21.26
CA GLU A 664 -10.61 -5.65 -22.42
C GLU A 664 -9.15 -5.92 -22.01
N ALA A 665 -8.89 -5.94 -20.69
CA ALA A 665 -7.58 -6.11 -20.07
C ALA A 665 -6.55 -5.15 -20.67
N VAL A 666 -6.80 -3.85 -20.61
CA VAL A 666 -5.85 -2.85 -21.14
C VAL A 666 -4.52 -2.88 -20.38
N VAL A 667 -4.57 -3.20 -19.09
CA VAL A 667 -3.42 -3.58 -18.25
C VAL A 667 -3.74 -4.88 -17.53
N ASP A 668 -2.81 -5.82 -17.55
CA ASP A 668 -2.83 -7.05 -16.76
C ASP A 668 -1.46 -7.30 -16.09
N LEU A 669 -1.38 -8.32 -15.25
CA LEU A 669 -0.15 -8.64 -14.51
C LEU A 669 1.04 -8.97 -15.41
N ALA A 670 0.79 -9.56 -16.59
CA ALA A 670 1.82 -9.87 -17.56
C ALA A 670 2.39 -8.60 -18.19
N SER A 671 1.52 -7.65 -18.54
CA SER A 671 1.91 -6.34 -19.06
C SER A 671 2.83 -5.62 -18.08
N ILE A 672 2.45 -5.56 -16.79
CA ILE A 672 3.24 -4.92 -15.73
C ILE A 672 4.63 -5.57 -15.60
N SER A 673 4.70 -6.91 -15.61
CA SER A 673 5.96 -7.65 -15.45
C SER A 673 6.92 -7.46 -16.63
N ASN A 674 6.39 -7.09 -17.80
CA ASN A 674 7.17 -6.90 -19.02
C ASN A 674 7.63 -5.45 -19.23
N TRP A 675 7.22 -4.49 -18.40
CA TRP A 675 7.67 -3.11 -18.52
C TRP A 675 9.13 -2.94 -18.08
N LYS A 676 9.89 -2.23 -18.91
CA LYS A 676 11.34 -1.99 -18.80
C LYS A 676 11.62 -0.49 -18.81
N ASN A 677 11.28 0.20 -17.73
CA ASN A 677 11.19 1.67 -17.68
C ASN A 677 11.79 2.28 -16.40
N LEU A 678 12.87 1.70 -15.86
CA LEU A 678 13.52 2.17 -14.63
C LEU A 678 13.93 3.65 -14.64
N ASN A 679 14.30 4.19 -15.81
CA ASN A 679 14.76 5.58 -15.92
C ASN A 679 13.62 6.59 -16.13
N ASN A 680 12.38 6.13 -16.26
CA ASN A 680 11.24 6.94 -16.71
C ASN A 680 9.93 6.42 -16.11
N LEU A 681 9.96 6.16 -14.79
CA LEU A 681 8.85 5.63 -14.01
C LEU A 681 7.70 6.66 -13.90
N PRO A 682 6.50 6.37 -14.45
CA PRO A 682 5.32 7.23 -14.28
C PRO A 682 4.74 7.11 -12.87
N MET A 683 4.05 8.17 -12.45
CA MET A 683 3.03 8.06 -11.40
C MET A 683 1.72 7.54 -12.01
N PHE A 684 1.09 6.56 -11.38
CA PHE A 684 -0.24 6.11 -11.80
C PHE A 684 -1.35 6.79 -11.00
N VAL A 685 -2.43 7.14 -11.68
CA VAL A 685 -3.69 7.57 -11.04
C VAL A 685 -4.78 6.65 -11.56
N THR A 686 -5.20 5.68 -10.77
CA THR A 686 -6.18 4.67 -11.21
C THR A 686 -7.52 4.91 -10.50
N ALA A 687 -8.43 5.58 -11.19
CA ALA A 687 -9.77 5.86 -10.71
C ALA A 687 -10.70 4.70 -11.11
N THR A 688 -10.60 3.61 -10.35
CA THR A 688 -11.25 2.31 -10.63
C THR A 688 -11.50 1.53 -9.33
N CYS A 689 -12.09 0.35 -9.37
CA CYS A 689 -12.31 -0.49 -8.18
C CYS A 689 -11.08 -1.35 -7.85
N GLU A 690 -10.66 -1.39 -6.58
CA GLU A 690 -9.80 -2.42 -5.95
C GLU A 690 -8.41 -2.67 -6.58
N PHE A 691 -7.93 -1.81 -7.48
CA PHE A 691 -6.68 -2.04 -8.21
C PHE A 691 -5.44 -2.07 -7.30
N GLY A 692 -5.49 -1.34 -6.17
CA GLY A 692 -4.48 -1.34 -5.12
C GLY A 692 -4.97 -1.94 -3.82
N ARG A 693 -5.71 -3.06 -3.85
CA ARG A 693 -6.12 -3.77 -2.63
C ARG A 693 -4.94 -4.56 -2.02
N TYR A 694 -4.06 -3.88 -1.29
CA TYR A 694 -2.88 -4.49 -0.65
C TYR A 694 -3.18 -5.17 0.69
N ASP A 695 -4.31 -4.90 1.33
CA ASP A 695 -4.68 -5.50 2.61
C ASP A 695 -5.29 -6.91 2.49
N ASN A 696 -5.31 -7.48 1.29
CA ASN A 696 -5.71 -8.87 1.03
C ASN A 696 -4.46 -9.76 0.94
N PRO A 697 -4.10 -10.53 1.99
CA PRO A 697 -2.87 -11.33 1.99
C PRO A 697 -2.86 -12.45 0.94
N GLN A 698 -4.03 -12.88 0.44
CA GLN A 698 -4.14 -13.94 -0.56
C GLN A 698 -3.86 -13.48 -1.99
N VAL A 699 -3.95 -12.17 -2.24
CA VAL A 699 -3.78 -11.59 -3.57
C VAL A 699 -2.62 -10.61 -3.52
N PHE A 700 -1.78 -10.65 -4.55
CA PHE A 700 -0.77 -9.61 -4.76
C PHE A 700 -1.26 -8.75 -5.91
N SER A 701 -1.83 -7.61 -5.55
CA SER A 701 -2.59 -6.74 -6.45
C SER A 701 -1.72 -6.16 -7.56
N ALA A 702 -2.35 -5.73 -8.65
CA ALA A 702 -1.69 -5.04 -9.74
C ALA A 702 -1.01 -3.74 -9.25
N GLY A 703 -1.63 -3.02 -8.31
CA GLY A 703 -1.04 -1.85 -7.65
C GLY A 703 0.26 -2.16 -6.91
N GLU A 704 0.30 -3.23 -6.12
CA GLU A 704 1.53 -3.66 -5.43
C GLU A 704 2.61 -4.13 -6.42
N ARG A 705 2.23 -4.84 -7.49
CA ARG A 705 3.15 -5.31 -8.54
C ARG A 705 3.75 -4.15 -9.32
N LEU A 706 2.97 -3.12 -9.64
CA LEU A 706 3.47 -1.90 -10.29
C LEU A 706 4.57 -1.24 -9.47
N MET A 707 4.37 -1.16 -8.16
CA MET A 707 5.35 -0.56 -7.25
C MET A 707 6.59 -1.44 -7.07
N THR A 708 6.44 -2.76 -7.08
CA THR A 708 7.52 -3.71 -6.73
C THR A 708 8.19 -4.36 -7.94
N ASN A 709 7.80 -4.02 -9.17
CA ASN A 709 8.42 -4.54 -10.38
C ASN A 709 9.92 -4.18 -10.43
N GLU A 710 10.77 -5.18 -10.66
CA GLU A 710 12.24 -5.04 -10.59
C GLU A 710 12.81 -4.21 -11.74
N ASP A 711 12.25 -4.37 -12.94
CA ASP A 711 12.78 -3.75 -14.16
C ASP A 711 12.00 -2.49 -14.61
N GLY A 712 11.04 -2.02 -13.80
CA GLY A 712 10.18 -0.91 -14.20
C GLY A 712 8.97 -0.72 -13.30
N GLY A 713 7.82 -0.45 -13.92
CA GLY A 713 6.56 -0.23 -13.23
C GLY A 713 6.27 1.26 -13.02
N GLY A 714 5.70 1.59 -11.86
CA GLY A 714 5.39 2.96 -11.45
C GLY A 714 6.24 3.43 -10.27
N ILE A 715 6.46 4.75 -10.18
CA ILE A 715 7.17 5.35 -9.03
C ILE A 715 6.25 5.52 -7.82
N ALA A 716 4.97 5.77 -8.07
CA ALA A 716 3.91 5.91 -7.07
C ALA A 716 2.54 5.71 -7.73
N LEU A 717 1.52 5.49 -6.92
CA LEU A 717 0.14 5.36 -7.36
C LEU A 717 -0.81 6.13 -6.42
N VAL A 718 -1.76 6.85 -6.99
CA VAL A 718 -3.02 7.19 -6.32
C VAL A 718 -4.07 6.21 -6.83
N THR A 719 -4.45 5.27 -5.99
CA THR A 719 -5.26 4.10 -6.37
C THR A 719 -6.29 3.77 -5.30
N THR A 720 -7.13 2.77 -5.54
CA THR A 720 -8.23 2.37 -4.66
C THR A 720 -7.99 1.05 -3.96
N THR A 721 -8.41 0.97 -2.70
CA THR A 721 -8.34 -0.24 -1.85
C THR A 721 -9.65 -1.05 -1.87
N ARG A 722 -10.76 -0.43 -2.28
CA ARG A 722 -12.13 -0.98 -2.26
C ARG A 722 -12.97 -0.45 -3.42
N PRO A 723 -14.20 -0.96 -3.63
CA PRO A 723 -15.08 -0.48 -4.68
C PRO A 723 -15.43 1.00 -4.51
N VAL A 724 -15.58 1.69 -5.63
CA VAL A 724 -15.87 3.12 -5.72
C VAL A 724 -16.87 3.38 -6.84
N THR A 725 -17.38 4.62 -6.94
CA THR A 725 -18.29 5.04 -8.02
C THR A 725 -17.59 5.95 -9.00
N ALA A 726 -18.02 5.94 -10.28
CA ALA A 726 -17.50 6.85 -11.31
C ALA A 726 -17.58 8.34 -10.89
N SER A 727 -18.64 8.73 -10.19
CA SER A 727 -18.77 10.11 -9.66
C SER A 727 -17.68 10.46 -8.65
N THR A 728 -17.34 9.55 -7.73
CA THR A 728 -16.28 9.78 -6.72
C THR A 728 -14.92 9.80 -7.40
N ASN A 729 -14.70 8.92 -8.38
CA ASN A 729 -13.49 8.85 -9.20
C ASN A 729 -13.18 10.19 -9.85
N PHE A 730 -14.17 10.81 -10.50
CA PHE A 730 -14.00 12.11 -11.14
C PHE A 730 -13.71 13.23 -10.13
N ILE A 731 -14.44 13.32 -9.02
CA ILE A 731 -14.25 14.36 -8.01
C ILE A 731 -12.82 14.32 -7.46
N LEU A 732 -12.33 13.12 -7.12
CA LEU A 732 -10.97 12.96 -6.60
C LEU A 732 -9.90 13.22 -7.68
N ALA A 733 -10.06 12.70 -8.89
CA ALA A 733 -9.11 12.95 -9.97
C ALA A 733 -9.03 14.44 -10.35
N LYS A 734 -10.16 15.15 -10.29
CA LYS A 734 -10.21 16.60 -10.49
C LYS A 734 -9.46 17.35 -9.38
N ALA A 735 -9.69 17.00 -8.12
CA ALA A 735 -8.94 17.58 -6.99
C ALA A 735 -7.43 17.31 -7.12
N PHE A 736 -7.05 16.11 -7.58
CA PHE A 736 -5.65 15.77 -7.85
C PHE A 736 -5.03 16.68 -8.92
N TYR A 737 -5.66 16.83 -10.09
CA TYR A 737 -5.11 17.65 -11.17
C TYR A 737 -5.13 19.15 -10.89
N ASN A 738 -6.00 19.63 -10.01
CA ASN A 738 -5.94 20.99 -9.50
C ASN A 738 -4.69 21.26 -8.64
N ASN A 739 -4.06 20.22 -8.08
CA ASN A 739 -2.99 20.35 -7.11
C ASN A 739 -1.63 19.82 -7.58
N VAL A 740 -1.57 18.82 -8.46
CA VAL A 740 -0.33 18.15 -8.86
C VAL A 740 0.65 19.07 -9.61
N PHE A 741 0.15 20.07 -10.34
CA PHE A 741 0.98 21.01 -11.09
C PHE A 741 1.05 22.40 -10.46
N GLU A 742 0.35 22.62 -9.35
CA GLU A 742 0.30 23.92 -8.68
C GLU A 742 1.48 24.08 -7.71
N ARG A 743 2.28 25.13 -7.91
CA ARG A 743 3.42 25.43 -7.03
C ARG A 743 2.93 25.78 -5.62
N LEU A 744 3.69 25.35 -4.62
CA LEU A 744 3.47 25.76 -3.23
C LEU A 744 3.75 27.27 -3.06
N SER A 745 3.29 27.85 -1.96
CA SER A 745 3.49 29.26 -1.62
C SER A 745 4.97 29.70 -1.56
N ASN A 746 5.88 28.75 -1.39
CA ASN A 746 7.34 28.96 -1.41
C ASN A 746 7.96 28.86 -2.83
N GLY A 747 7.15 28.70 -3.88
CA GLY A 747 7.56 28.60 -5.28
C GLY A 747 8.04 27.21 -5.72
N LYS A 748 8.16 26.24 -4.80
CA LYS A 748 8.57 24.87 -5.13
C LYS A 748 7.38 24.06 -5.65
N MET A 749 7.67 23.08 -6.51
CA MET A 749 6.67 22.07 -6.86
C MET A 749 6.34 21.19 -5.64
N PRO A 750 5.07 20.74 -5.53
CA PRO A 750 4.60 19.99 -4.37
C PRO A 750 5.19 18.58 -4.33
N ARG A 751 5.23 18.00 -3.13
CA ARG A 751 5.51 16.57 -2.93
C ARG A 751 4.22 15.76 -2.99
N LEU A 752 4.35 14.45 -3.18
CA LEU A 752 3.20 13.54 -3.21
C LEU A 752 2.35 13.63 -1.95
N GLY A 753 2.97 13.83 -0.78
CA GLY A 753 2.28 14.06 0.49
C GLY A 753 1.46 15.36 0.50
N ASP A 754 1.98 16.45 -0.08
CA ASP A 754 1.24 17.71 -0.21
C ASP A 754 0.03 17.52 -1.14
N ILE A 755 0.25 16.79 -2.25
CA ILE A 755 -0.77 16.52 -3.26
C ILE A 755 -1.89 15.66 -2.70
N ILE A 756 -1.58 14.52 -2.06
CA ILE A 756 -2.61 13.61 -1.55
C ILE A 756 -3.43 14.26 -0.44
N ARG A 757 -2.80 15.01 0.46
CA ARG A 757 -3.50 15.73 1.53
C ARG A 757 -4.52 16.71 0.97
N LYS A 758 -4.11 17.60 0.05
CA LYS A 758 -5.02 18.55 -0.58
C LYS A 758 -6.10 17.85 -1.42
N THR A 759 -5.70 16.83 -2.18
CA THR A 759 -6.62 16.03 -3.00
C THR A 759 -7.76 15.47 -2.16
N LYS A 760 -7.44 14.86 -1.00
CA LYS A 760 -8.45 14.27 -0.11
C LYS A 760 -9.36 15.33 0.51
N ASN A 761 -8.79 16.42 1.03
CA ASN A 761 -9.56 17.48 1.71
C ASN A 761 -10.45 18.26 0.72
N GLU A 762 -10.05 18.37 -0.55
CA GLU A 762 -10.85 19.00 -1.60
C GLU A 762 -11.86 18.03 -2.27
N SER A 763 -11.83 16.75 -1.91
CA SER A 763 -12.66 15.69 -2.48
C SER A 763 -13.44 14.88 -1.44
N LEU A 764 -13.71 15.45 -0.26
CA LEU A 764 -14.29 14.74 0.89
C LEU A 764 -15.60 14.02 0.53
N SER A 765 -15.61 12.71 0.77
CA SER A 765 -16.79 11.84 0.68
C SER A 765 -16.49 10.53 1.41
N LYS A 766 -17.50 9.75 1.83
CA LYS A 766 -17.24 8.43 2.45
C LYS A 766 -16.32 7.55 1.59
N LEU A 767 -16.49 7.59 0.26
CA LEU A 767 -15.75 6.75 -0.68
C LEU A 767 -14.37 7.31 -1.05
N ASN A 768 -14.04 8.59 -0.80
CA ASN A 768 -12.67 9.07 -1.03
C ASN A 768 -11.65 8.38 -0.11
N ARG A 769 -12.10 7.77 0.99
CA ARG A 769 -11.29 6.99 1.94
C ARG A 769 -10.75 5.70 1.34
N ASN A 770 -11.40 5.19 0.30
CA ASN A 770 -10.92 4.07 -0.48
C ASN A 770 -9.72 4.42 -1.36
N PHE A 771 -9.39 5.70 -1.53
CA PHE A 771 -8.20 6.11 -2.27
C PHE A 771 -7.00 6.21 -1.35
N THR A 772 -5.82 5.87 -1.85
CA THR A 772 -4.58 5.91 -1.08
C THR A 772 -3.40 6.26 -1.97
N LEU A 773 -2.39 6.86 -1.37
CA LEU A 773 -1.08 7.02 -1.98
C LEU A 773 -0.26 5.78 -1.67
N LEU A 774 -0.12 4.89 -2.65
CA LEU A 774 0.96 3.92 -2.66
C LEU A 774 2.21 4.63 -3.16
N GLY A 775 3.14 4.96 -2.25
CA GLY A 775 4.37 5.65 -2.57
C GLY A 775 4.94 6.40 -1.38
N ASP A 776 6.14 6.94 -1.60
CA ASP A 776 6.78 7.84 -0.64
C ASP A 776 6.11 9.24 -0.68
N PRO A 777 5.49 9.71 0.42
CA PRO A 777 4.89 11.04 0.49
C PRO A 777 5.93 12.17 0.41
N ALA A 778 7.21 11.91 0.69
CA ALA A 778 8.27 12.90 0.59
C ALA A 778 8.84 13.08 -0.83
N LEU A 779 8.46 12.19 -1.76
CA LEU A 779 8.87 12.24 -3.16
C LEU A 779 8.27 13.46 -3.88
N ARG A 780 9.05 14.09 -4.76
CA ARG A 780 8.52 14.95 -5.83
C ARG A 780 8.55 14.20 -7.14
N LEU A 781 7.50 14.38 -7.96
CA LEU A 781 7.60 13.97 -9.36
C LEU A 781 8.73 14.74 -10.05
N ASN A 782 9.23 14.19 -11.14
CA ASN A 782 10.26 14.81 -11.97
C ASN A 782 9.68 15.95 -12.81
N TYR A 783 9.20 17.00 -12.13
CA TYR A 783 8.76 18.24 -12.75
C TYR A 783 9.95 18.97 -13.37
N PRO A 784 9.82 19.48 -14.60
CA PRO A 784 10.84 20.34 -15.20
C PRO A 784 11.13 21.57 -14.32
N GLN A 785 12.41 21.89 -14.14
CA GLN A 785 12.84 22.89 -13.16
C GLN A 785 12.79 24.33 -13.69
N GLU A 786 13.09 24.50 -14.98
CA GLU A 786 13.17 25.79 -15.68
C GLU A 786 12.12 25.89 -16.79
N GLU A 787 12.03 27.05 -17.44
CA GLU A 787 11.02 27.34 -18.47
C GLU A 787 11.69 27.65 -19.82
N ALA A 788 11.28 26.98 -20.89
CA ALA A 788 11.65 27.31 -22.26
C ALA A 788 10.58 28.23 -22.86
N ILE A 789 10.96 29.43 -23.31
CA ILE A 789 10.05 30.40 -23.92
C ILE A 789 10.45 30.75 -25.34
N ILE A 790 9.46 30.98 -26.21
CA ILE A 790 9.67 31.59 -27.52
C ILE A 790 9.57 33.10 -27.37
N THR A 791 10.59 33.81 -27.84
CA THR A 791 10.69 35.28 -27.78
C THR A 791 10.38 35.96 -29.10
N GLU A 792 10.56 35.26 -30.23
CA GLU A 792 10.29 35.80 -31.57
C GLU A 792 9.92 34.67 -32.53
N VAL A 793 8.94 34.93 -33.39
CA VAL A 793 8.55 34.08 -34.52
C VAL A 793 8.72 34.90 -35.81
N LYS A 794 9.48 34.38 -36.77
CA LYS A 794 9.65 34.97 -38.10
C LYS A 794 9.14 34.03 -39.18
N ALA A 795 8.28 34.52 -40.07
CA ALA A 795 7.87 33.85 -41.29
C ALA A 795 8.51 34.54 -42.50
N ASN A 796 9.32 33.80 -43.27
CA ASN A 796 10.10 34.29 -44.40
C ASN A 796 10.97 35.52 -44.05
N GLY A 797 11.56 35.52 -42.84
CA GLY A 797 12.43 36.60 -42.34
C GLY A 797 11.70 37.81 -41.75
N ILE A 798 10.37 37.80 -41.70
CA ILE A 798 9.55 38.89 -41.15
C ILE A 798 8.87 38.40 -39.87
N VAL A 799 8.91 39.21 -38.81
CA VAL A 799 8.20 38.90 -37.55
C VAL A 799 6.71 38.72 -37.83
N SER A 800 6.16 37.59 -37.40
CA SER A 800 4.78 37.21 -37.67
C SER A 800 4.17 36.48 -36.47
N GLU A 801 2.89 36.73 -36.21
CA GLU A 801 2.11 36.01 -35.19
C GLU A 801 1.45 34.74 -35.77
N SER A 802 1.44 34.59 -37.10
CA SER A 802 0.93 33.42 -37.81
C SER A 802 1.96 32.80 -38.75
N ILE A 803 1.82 31.49 -38.96
CA ILE A 803 2.59 30.71 -39.95
C ILE A 803 1.64 30.10 -40.98
N LYS A 804 2.06 30.15 -42.24
CA LYS A 804 1.27 29.72 -43.38
C LYS A 804 1.89 28.52 -44.08
N ALA A 805 1.08 27.80 -44.84
CA ALA A 805 1.58 26.76 -45.74
C ALA A 805 2.72 27.33 -46.59
N LEU A 806 3.84 26.60 -46.68
CA LEU A 806 5.05 27.00 -47.42
C LEU A 806 5.75 28.27 -46.89
N ASP A 807 5.58 28.62 -45.61
CA ASP A 807 6.47 29.59 -44.95
C ASP A 807 7.79 28.94 -44.51
N LYS A 808 8.88 29.71 -44.55
CA LYS A 808 10.14 29.35 -43.89
C LYS A 808 10.12 30.05 -42.54
N VAL A 809 9.92 29.28 -41.49
CA VAL A 809 9.69 29.78 -40.13
C VAL A 809 10.97 29.67 -39.34
N THR A 810 11.34 30.73 -38.62
CA THR A 810 12.42 30.73 -37.63
C THR A 810 11.83 31.11 -36.27
N LEU A 811 12.02 30.25 -35.27
CA LEU A 811 11.65 30.45 -33.89
C LEU A 811 12.91 30.77 -33.07
N THR A 812 12.89 31.87 -32.33
CA THR A 812 13.98 32.24 -31.41
C THR A 812 13.46 32.22 -29.99
N GLY A 813 14.16 31.51 -29.10
CA GLY A 813 13.72 31.33 -27.72
C GLY A 813 14.85 31.33 -26.71
N GLN A 814 14.46 31.28 -25.44
CA GLN A 814 15.36 31.38 -24.29
C GLN A 814 14.93 30.44 -23.17
N ILE A 815 15.89 29.98 -22.37
CA ILE A 815 15.65 29.26 -21.13
C ILE A 815 15.62 30.25 -19.97
N MET A 816 14.58 30.18 -19.15
CA MET A 816 14.31 31.07 -18.05
C MET A 816 14.31 30.30 -16.73
N ASN A 817 14.98 30.84 -15.73
CA ASN A 817 14.92 30.37 -14.36
C ASN A 817 14.30 31.46 -13.50
N ASN A 818 13.11 31.20 -12.94
CA ASN A 818 12.34 32.14 -12.11
C ASN A 818 12.22 33.55 -12.73
N GLY A 819 11.89 33.61 -14.03
CA GLY A 819 11.70 34.86 -14.77
C GLY A 819 12.99 35.57 -15.19
N THR A 820 14.17 34.97 -14.99
CA THR A 820 15.46 35.49 -15.44
C THR A 820 16.11 34.57 -16.46
N LEU A 821 16.86 35.13 -17.42
CA LEU A 821 17.58 34.33 -18.42
C LEU A 821 18.59 33.40 -17.73
N SER A 822 18.46 32.11 -18.03
CA SER A 822 19.36 31.05 -17.56
C SER A 822 20.62 31.01 -18.43
N ALA A 823 21.46 32.04 -18.32
CA ALA A 823 22.61 32.26 -19.21
C ALA A 823 23.72 31.21 -19.10
N ASP A 824 23.68 30.37 -18.06
CA ASP A 824 24.58 29.24 -17.84
C ASP A 824 24.03 27.91 -18.39
N PHE A 825 22.80 27.90 -18.91
CA PHE A 825 22.20 26.70 -19.49
C PHE A 825 22.75 26.44 -20.90
N THR A 826 23.50 25.35 -21.06
CA THR A 826 23.93 24.81 -22.35
C THR A 826 23.47 23.36 -22.46
N GLY A 827 22.91 23.00 -23.61
CA GLY A 827 22.37 21.65 -23.80
C GLY A 827 21.51 21.52 -25.04
N ASP A 828 20.55 20.60 -24.97
CA ASP A 828 19.73 20.19 -26.10
C ASP A 828 18.27 20.57 -25.88
N LEU A 829 17.58 20.90 -26.98
CA LEU A 829 16.15 21.19 -27.04
C LEU A 829 15.47 20.20 -27.98
N ASP A 830 14.52 19.43 -27.47
CA ASP A 830 13.47 18.77 -28.25
C ASP A 830 12.33 19.77 -28.48
N ILE A 831 11.89 19.94 -29.74
CA ILE A 831 10.76 20.81 -30.09
C ILE A 831 9.80 20.09 -31.03
N THR A 832 8.49 20.19 -30.75
CA THR A 832 7.44 19.70 -31.64
C THR A 832 6.43 20.80 -31.90
N ILE A 833 6.02 20.95 -33.16
CA ILE A 833 5.08 21.96 -33.62
C ILE A 833 3.90 21.23 -34.23
N TYR A 834 2.72 21.50 -33.70
CA TYR A 834 1.46 20.92 -34.11
C TYR A 834 0.60 21.96 -34.83
N ASP A 835 -0.12 21.52 -35.86
CA ASP A 835 -1.30 22.23 -36.35
C ASP A 835 -2.41 22.17 -35.29
N LYS A 836 -3.55 22.82 -35.54
CA LYS A 836 -4.72 22.80 -34.66
C LYS A 836 -5.17 21.36 -34.33
N PRO A 837 -5.85 21.16 -33.18
CA PRO A 837 -6.39 19.85 -32.81
C PRO A 837 -7.28 19.27 -33.91
N ALA A 838 -7.10 17.98 -34.20
CA ALA A 838 -7.99 17.25 -35.10
C ALA A 838 -9.24 16.79 -34.35
N GLU A 839 -10.42 16.93 -34.97
CA GLU A 839 -11.64 16.29 -34.47
C GLU A 839 -11.63 14.81 -34.85
N LEU A 840 -11.72 13.96 -33.83
CA LEU A 840 -11.73 12.51 -33.91
C LEU A 840 -13.07 11.97 -33.42
N ARG A 841 -13.36 10.74 -33.81
CA ARG A 841 -14.60 10.04 -33.46
C ARG A 841 -14.29 8.61 -33.04
N THR A 842 -14.85 8.18 -31.91
CA THR A 842 -14.75 6.78 -31.45
C THR A 842 -15.60 5.83 -32.30
N LEU A 843 -15.38 4.53 -32.15
CA LEU A 843 -16.04 3.47 -32.93
C LEU A 843 -17.49 3.20 -32.45
N GLY A 844 -17.78 3.41 -31.16
CA GLY A 844 -19.09 3.16 -30.57
C GLY A 844 -19.40 1.68 -30.39
N ASP A 845 -18.42 0.92 -29.86
CA ASP A 845 -18.52 -0.52 -29.67
C ASP A 845 -19.46 -0.91 -28.52
N GLU A 846 -19.41 -0.20 -27.39
CA GLU A 846 -20.30 -0.39 -26.22
C GLU A 846 -21.30 0.78 -26.04
N SER A 847 -20.85 2.01 -26.29
CA SER A 847 -21.61 3.24 -26.11
C SER A 847 -21.85 3.97 -27.46
N GLN A 848 -22.59 5.08 -27.46
CA GLN A 848 -22.73 5.90 -28.68
C GLN A 848 -21.37 6.52 -29.07
N PRO A 849 -21.02 6.61 -30.36
CA PRO A 849 -19.78 7.27 -30.79
C PRO A 849 -19.63 8.68 -30.20
N MET A 850 -18.46 8.96 -29.62
CA MET A 850 -18.10 10.26 -29.04
C MET A 850 -17.12 10.99 -29.95
N TYR A 851 -17.30 12.32 -30.06
CA TYR A 851 -16.31 13.19 -30.69
C TYR A 851 -15.39 13.78 -29.64
N TYR A 852 -14.10 13.86 -29.96
CA TYR A 852 -13.07 14.45 -29.11
C TYR A 852 -11.99 15.09 -29.99
N THR A 853 -11.08 15.86 -29.40
CA THR A 853 -9.98 16.49 -30.14
C THR A 853 -8.62 15.97 -29.70
N ALA A 854 -7.65 15.90 -30.61
CA ALA A 854 -6.27 15.49 -30.27
C ALA A 854 -5.20 16.19 -31.13
N TRP A 855 -4.02 16.39 -30.55
CA TRP A 855 -2.84 16.96 -31.21
C TRP A 855 -2.07 15.88 -31.99
N GLN A 856 -2.58 15.47 -33.14
CA GLN A 856 -1.97 14.41 -33.96
C GLN A 856 -1.26 14.90 -35.24
N ASN A 857 -1.52 16.14 -35.67
CA ASN A 857 -0.94 16.68 -36.90
C ASN A 857 0.35 17.46 -36.62
N VAL A 858 1.49 16.81 -36.78
CA VAL A 858 2.82 17.39 -36.59
C VAL A 858 3.24 18.17 -37.85
N LEU A 859 3.57 19.45 -37.68
CA LEU A 859 4.15 20.30 -38.73
C LEU A 859 5.68 20.19 -38.76
N TYR A 860 6.31 20.05 -37.59
CA TYR A 860 7.75 19.91 -37.43
C TYR A 860 8.08 19.22 -36.10
N LYS A 861 9.11 18.38 -36.11
CA LYS A 861 9.63 17.68 -34.92
C LYS A 861 11.13 17.52 -35.05
N GLY A 862 11.92 18.21 -34.21
CA GLY A 862 13.37 18.20 -34.35
C GLY A 862 14.11 18.61 -33.08
N LYS A 863 15.44 18.69 -33.20
CA LYS A 863 16.36 19.05 -32.12
C LYS A 863 17.17 20.30 -32.43
N ALA A 864 17.47 21.10 -31.41
CA ALA A 864 18.34 22.27 -31.51
C ALA A 864 19.28 22.39 -30.31
N LYS A 865 20.44 23.04 -30.51
CA LYS A 865 21.34 23.40 -29.41
C LYS A 865 20.88 24.65 -28.68
N ILE A 866 21.00 24.61 -27.37
CA ILE A 866 20.89 25.75 -26.48
C ILE A 866 22.31 26.20 -26.13
N ASN A 867 22.61 27.47 -26.41
CA ASN A 867 23.88 28.09 -26.06
C ASN A 867 23.61 29.29 -25.15
N GLN A 868 24.12 29.24 -23.92
CA GLN A 868 23.97 30.31 -22.93
C GLN A 868 22.49 30.73 -22.73
N GLY A 869 21.63 29.73 -22.60
CA GLY A 869 20.19 29.89 -22.42
C GLY A 869 19.43 30.38 -23.65
N LYS A 870 20.00 30.32 -24.86
CA LYS A 870 19.35 30.78 -26.11
C LYS A 870 19.35 29.68 -27.17
N PHE A 871 18.27 29.60 -27.93
CA PHE A 871 18.13 28.65 -29.03
C PHE A 871 17.42 29.27 -30.24
N GLU A 872 17.65 28.68 -31.40
CA GLU A 872 17.00 29.02 -32.66
C GLU A 872 16.63 27.73 -33.40
N VAL A 873 15.42 27.69 -33.97
CA VAL A 873 14.92 26.56 -34.76
C VAL A 873 14.36 27.11 -36.06
N THR A 874 14.76 26.53 -37.19
CA THR A 874 14.22 26.91 -38.51
C THR A 874 13.60 25.70 -39.18
N PHE A 875 12.43 25.87 -39.80
CA PHE A 875 11.74 24.82 -40.55
C PHE A 875 10.88 25.41 -41.67
N ARG A 876 10.35 24.54 -42.53
CA ARG A 876 9.40 24.89 -43.58
C ARG A 876 8.05 24.26 -43.26
N VAL A 877 6.97 25.04 -43.38
CA VAL A 877 5.61 24.53 -43.16
C VAL A 877 5.17 23.75 -44.39
N SER A 878 4.66 22.54 -44.18
CA SER A 878 4.07 21.71 -45.23
C SER A 878 2.95 22.44 -45.99
N GLN A 879 2.76 22.09 -47.27
CA GLN A 879 1.59 22.47 -48.04
C GLN A 879 0.32 21.76 -47.55
N ASP A 880 0.47 20.60 -46.90
CA ASP A 880 -0.61 19.75 -46.42
C ASP A 880 -1.04 20.14 -45.01
N ILE A 881 -1.49 21.38 -44.83
CA ILE A 881 -2.07 21.87 -43.56
C ILE A 881 -3.56 22.15 -43.69
N ASN A 882 -4.23 22.35 -42.57
CA ASN A 882 -5.58 22.90 -42.60
C ASN A 882 -5.52 24.43 -42.79
N TYR A 883 -6.04 24.92 -43.91
CA TYR A 883 -5.95 26.33 -44.33
C TYR A 883 -6.79 27.31 -43.50
N ASN A 884 -7.70 26.85 -42.63
CA ASN A 884 -8.43 27.75 -41.74
C ASN A 884 -7.49 28.32 -40.67
N LEU A 885 -7.38 29.63 -40.52
CA LEU A 885 -6.52 30.21 -39.50
C LEU A 885 -7.04 29.86 -38.10
N ALA A 886 -6.23 29.16 -37.29
CA ALA A 886 -6.56 28.75 -35.93
C ALA A 886 -5.29 28.54 -35.09
N ALA A 887 -5.44 28.38 -33.77
CA ALA A 887 -4.30 28.14 -32.89
C ALA A 887 -3.72 26.71 -33.06
N GLY A 888 -2.46 26.64 -33.46
CA GLY A 888 -1.58 25.49 -33.30
C GLY A 888 -0.81 25.56 -31.97
N ARG A 889 0.07 24.58 -31.75
CA ARG A 889 0.81 24.41 -30.49
C ARG A 889 2.27 24.08 -30.74
N VAL A 890 3.17 24.73 -29.99
CA VAL A 890 4.58 24.35 -29.89
C VAL A 890 4.84 23.78 -28.49
N THR A 891 5.47 22.61 -28.41
CA THR A 891 5.94 22.00 -27.16
C THR A 891 7.46 21.87 -27.17
N MET A 892 8.07 22.13 -26.03
CA MET A 892 9.53 22.19 -25.86
C MET A 892 9.95 21.44 -24.61
N TYR A 893 11.03 20.67 -24.73
CA TYR A 893 11.75 20.09 -23.60
C TYR A 893 13.25 20.31 -23.79
N ALA A 894 13.89 20.91 -22.80
CA ALA A 894 15.32 21.17 -22.81
C ALA A 894 16.03 20.36 -21.73
N GLN A 895 17.21 19.86 -22.04
CA GLN A 895 18.06 19.14 -21.10
C GLN A 895 19.46 19.77 -21.08
N HIS A 896 19.98 20.02 -19.88
CA HIS A 896 21.36 20.49 -19.74
C HIS A 896 22.35 19.35 -20.01
N GLU A 897 23.47 19.65 -20.68
CA GLU A 897 24.47 18.66 -21.10
C GLU A 897 25.20 17.91 -19.95
N THR A 898 25.27 18.48 -18.74
CA THR A 898 26.09 17.94 -17.63
C THR A 898 25.46 18.08 -16.24
N GLN A 899 24.52 19.02 -16.07
CA GLN A 899 23.84 19.26 -14.80
C GLN A 899 22.48 18.57 -14.80
N ASN A 900 21.97 18.18 -13.62
CA ASN A 900 20.62 17.62 -13.46
C ASN A 900 19.55 18.71 -13.52
N ARG A 901 19.46 19.39 -14.68
CA ARG A 901 18.58 20.52 -14.96
C ARG A 901 17.89 20.29 -16.29
N ASP A 902 16.60 20.62 -16.31
CA ASP A 902 15.76 20.61 -17.50
C ASP A 902 14.84 21.82 -17.51
N ALA A 903 14.27 22.09 -18.69
CA ALA A 903 13.22 23.06 -18.85
C ALA A 903 12.10 22.51 -19.72
N ASN A 904 10.87 22.93 -19.48
CA ASN A 904 9.77 22.70 -20.40
C ASN A 904 9.13 24.00 -20.85
N GLY A 905 8.38 23.93 -21.94
CA GLY A 905 7.73 25.12 -22.47
C GLY A 905 6.61 24.81 -23.43
N PHE A 906 5.66 25.73 -23.47
CA PHE A 906 4.59 25.76 -24.45
C PHE A 906 4.48 27.15 -25.08
N TYR A 907 4.10 27.18 -26.36
CA TYR A 907 3.80 28.42 -27.07
C TYR A 907 2.66 28.21 -28.07
N GLY A 908 1.65 29.09 -28.01
CA GLY A 908 0.55 29.12 -28.98
C GLY A 908 0.95 29.91 -30.23
N ILE A 909 0.68 29.36 -31.41
CA ILE A 909 1.00 29.99 -32.70
C ILE A 909 -0.18 29.87 -33.65
N GLU A 910 -0.54 30.93 -34.38
CA GLU A 910 -1.61 30.82 -35.38
C GLU A 910 -1.11 30.07 -36.62
N VAL A 911 -1.85 29.05 -37.06
CA VAL A 911 -1.53 28.22 -38.23
C VAL A 911 -2.69 28.25 -39.23
N GLY A 912 -2.39 28.48 -40.50
CA GLY A 912 -3.36 28.40 -41.60
C GLY A 912 -2.98 29.29 -42.78
N ALA A 913 -3.91 29.45 -43.73
CA ALA A 913 -3.67 30.16 -45.00
C ALA A 913 -2.47 29.61 -45.82
N SER A 914 -2.22 30.22 -46.98
CA SER A 914 -1.13 29.83 -47.88
C SER A 914 -0.20 31.01 -48.17
N ASN A 915 1.09 30.74 -48.26
CA ASN A 915 2.05 31.69 -48.78
C ASN A 915 2.02 31.70 -50.32
N ASN A 916 1.22 32.60 -50.89
CA ASN A 916 1.10 32.77 -52.34
C ASN A 916 2.39 33.22 -53.06
N ASN A 917 3.44 33.58 -52.30
CA ASN A 917 4.73 34.00 -52.84
C ASN A 917 5.84 32.97 -52.55
N ALA A 918 5.49 31.74 -52.14
CA ALA A 918 6.48 30.70 -51.91
C ALA A 918 7.22 30.32 -53.22
N PRO A 919 8.54 30.03 -53.16
CA PRO A 919 9.26 29.46 -54.30
C PRO A 919 8.59 28.17 -54.78
N ILE A 920 8.65 27.91 -56.09
CA ILE A 920 8.16 26.65 -56.67
C ILE A 920 9.20 25.55 -56.43
N ASP A 921 8.76 24.38 -55.99
CA ASP A 921 9.57 23.17 -55.89
C ASP A 921 8.86 21.99 -56.57
N ASN A 922 9.60 21.20 -57.35
CA ASN A 922 9.14 19.95 -57.97
C ASN A 922 10.19 18.83 -57.81
N THR A 923 11.16 19.00 -56.90
CA THR A 923 12.23 18.05 -56.66
C THR A 923 11.77 17.10 -55.55
N PRO A 924 11.66 15.79 -55.80
CA PRO A 924 11.23 14.87 -54.75
C PRO A 924 12.35 14.62 -53.72
N PRO A 925 11.99 14.19 -52.49
CA PRO A 925 12.94 13.93 -51.43
C PRO A 925 13.88 12.78 -51.80
N THR A 926 15.14 12.86 -51.40
CA THR A 926 16.06 11.73 -51.53
C THR A 926 15.93 10.81 -50.31
N ALA A 927 15.87 9.49 -50.52
CA ALA A 927 15.81 8.53 -49.42
C ALA A 927 16.70 7.32 -49.71
N GLN A 928 17.29 6.77 -48.66
CA GLN A 928 18.00 5.48 -48.66
C GLN A 928 17.41 4.63 -47.53
N ILE A 929 17.14 3.36 -47.82
CA ILE A 929 16.56 2.43 -46.85
C ILE A 929 17.40 1.15 -46.72
N TRP A 930 17.39 0.58 -45.52
CA TRP A 930 18.07 -0.66 -45.17
C TRP A 930 17.19 -1.49 -44.25
N ILE A 931 17.40 -2.81 -44.25
CA ILE A 931 16.77 -3.75 -43.31
C ILE A 931 17.88 -4.32 -42.43
N GLU A 932 17.67 -4.40 -41.11
CA GLU A 932 18.65 -4.83 -40.09
C GLU A 932 19.74 -3.79 -39.83
N ASP A 933 20.58 -3.49 -40.81
CA ASP A 933 21.70 -2.54 -40.68
C ASP A 933 22.10 -1.88 -42.01
N LYS A 934 22.97 -0.86 -41.97
CA LYS A 934 23.40 -0.08 -43.15
C LYS A 934 24.27 -0.84 -44.16
N THR A 935 24.66 -2.09 -43.87
CA THR A 935 25.38 -2.97 -44.81
C THR A 935 24.44 -3.78 -45.69
N PHE A 936 23.13 -3.74 -45.41
CA PHE A 936 22.09 -4.43 -46.15
C PHE A 936 22.12 -4.10 -47.65
N VAL A 937 21.88 -5.13 -48.46
CA VAL A 937 21.66 -5.02 -49.91
C VAL A 937 20.36 -5.73 -50.28
N SER A 938 19.60 -5.16 -51.21
CA SER A 938 18.33 -5.77 -51.65
C SER A 938 18.53 -7.23 -52.10
N GLY A 939 17.72 -8.12 -51.58
CA GLY A 939 17.77 -9.57 -51.74
C GLY A 939 18.55 -10.30 -50.63
N ALA A 940 19.14 -9.58 -49.67
CA ALA A 940 19.84 -10.19 -48.54
C ALA A 940 18.89 -10.94 -47.59
N LYS A 941 19.50 -11.80 -46.77
CA LYS A 941 18.80 -12.60 -45.76
C LYS A 941 18.79 -11.85 -44.43
N VAL A 942 17.63 -11.76 -43.80
CA VAL A 942 17.41 -11.08 -42.52
C VAL A 942 16.65 -11.99 -41.54
N PRO A 943 16.74 -11.77 -40.23
CA PRO A 943 15.93 -12.49 -39.24
C PRO A 943 14.43 -12.14 -39.34
N SER A 944 13.57 -12.95 -38.71
CA SER A 944 12.12 -12.70 -38.63
C SER A 944 11.76 -11.43 -37.85
N ASN A 945 12.63 -11.03 -36.93
CA ASN A 945 12.55 -9.78 -36.17
C ASN A 945 13.72 -8.90 -36.61
N THR A 946 13.42 -7.78 -37.25
CA THR A 946 14.42 -6.89 -37.85
C THR A 946 13.97 -5.43 -37.73
N THR A 947 14.74 -4.49 -38.30
CA THR A 947 14.43 -3.05 -38.26
C THR A 947 14.58 -2.45 -39.65
N LEU A 948 13.57 -1.68 -40.10
CA LEU A 948 13.67 -0.78 -41.22
C LEU A 948 14.43 0.48 -40.77
N LEU A 949 15.53 0.79 -41.43
CA LEU A 949 16.27 2.04 -41.27
C LEU A 949 16.09 2.88 -42.53
N ALA A 950 15.84 4.18 -42.37
CA ALA A 950 15.84 5.12 -43.50
C ALA A 950 16.62 6.39 -43.17
N GLU A 951 17.36 6.90 -44.15
CA GLU A 951 17.93 8.26 -44.17
C GLU A 951 17.26 9.04 -45.30
N ILE A 952 16.75 10.23 -44.98
CA ILE A 952 15.91 11.00 -45.89
C ILE A 952 16.40 12.45 -45.89
N SER A 953 16.50 13.06 -47.07
CA SER A 953 16.96 14.43 -47.25
C SER A 953 16.14 15.17 -48.32
N ASP A 954 15.73 16.41 -48.01
CA ASP A 954 15.04 17.33 -48.92
C ASP A 954 15.38 18.81 -48.61
N GLU A 955 15.48 19.68 -49.63
CA GLU A 955 15.82 21.10 -49.44
C GLU A 955 14.74 21.86 -48.64
N ASN A 956 13.48 21.48 -48.79
CA ASN A 956 12.33 22.09 -48.14
C ASN A 956 11.76 21.22 -47.01
N GLY A 957 12.43 20.13 -46.65
CA GLY A 957 12.06 19.26 -45.55
C GLY A 957 10.94 18.27 -45.88
N ILE A 958 10.68 17.38 -44.94
CA ILE A 958 9.80 16.22 -45.07
C ILE A 958 8.43 16.52 -44.46
N ASN A 959 7.38 16.08 -45.15
CA ASN A 959 6.01 16.25 -44.70
C ASN A 959 5.70 15.25 -43.58
N LEU A 960 5.42 15.79 -42.40
CA LEU A 960 5.03 15.00 -41.21
C LEU A 960 3.52 15.06 -40.93
N THR A 961 2.77 15.84 -41.72
CA THR A 961 1.35 16.07 -41.49
C THR A 961 0.51 14.83 -41.84
N GLY A 962 -0.60 14.65 -41.11
CA GLY A 962 -1.60 13.61 -41.39
C GLY A 962 -2.79 14.08 -42.24
N TYR A 963 -2.74 15.29 -42.83
CA TYR A 963 -3.88 15.85 -43.58
C TYR A 963 -3.99 15.33 -45.02
N GLY A 964 -2.86 14.96 -45.63
CA GLY A 964 -2.87 14.42 -46.98
C GLY A 964 -3.22 12.95 -46.93
N VAL A 965 -4.47 12.59 -47.25
CA VAL A 965 -4.88 11.18 -47.39
C VAL A 965 -3.95 10.50 -48.40
N GLY A 966 -3.11 9.57 -47.92
CA GLY A 966 -2.12 8.86 -48.74
C GLY A 966 -0.80 9.61 -48.95
N ARG A 967 -0.52 10.65 -48.17
CA ARG A 967 0.74 11.42 -48.17
C ARG A 967 1.56 11.27 -46.90
N GLU A 968 1.25 10.27 -46.10
CA GLU A 968 2.01 9.87 -44.93
C GLU A 968 3.34 9.21 -45.36
N ILE A 969 4.31 9.18 -44.44
CA ILE A 969 5.48 8.31 -44.61
C ILE A 969 4.99 6.88 -44.39
N THR A 970 5.10 6.03 -45.39
CA THR A 970 4.53 4.68 -45.35
C THR A 970 5.54 3.61 -45.69
N ALA A 971 5.37 2.44 -45.07
CA ALA A 971 5.99 1.20 -45.52
C ALA A 971 4.90 0.13 -45.71
N ILE A 972 4.87 -0.54 -46.85
CA ILE A 972 3.92 -1.59 -47.18
C ILE A 972 4.68 -2.90 -47.36
N LEU A 973 4.33 -3.91 -46.58
CA LEU A 973 4.90 -5.25 -46.69
C LEU A 973 4.08 -6.11 -47.68
N ASP A 974 4.77 -6.76 -48.61
CA ASP A 974 4.25 -7.71 -49.60
C ASP A 974 3.08 -7.19 -50.45
N GLY A 975 3.00 -5.87 -50.65
CA GLY A 975 1.94 -5.22 -51.42
C GLY A 975 0.54 -5.37 -50.79
N GLN A 976 0.44 -5.83 -49.54
CA GLN A 976 -0.84 -5.92 -48.85
C GLN A 976 -1.22 -4.54 -48.33
N ALA A 977 -2.16 -3.87 -49.00
CA ALA A 977 -2.64 -2.55 -48.57
C ALA A 977 -3.19 -2.54 -47.13
N THR A 978 -3.66 -3.69 -46.63
CA THR A 978 -4.08 -3.91 -45.24
C THR A 978 -2.92 -3.98 -44.23
N GLN A 979 -1.67 -4.03 -44.70
CA GLN A 979 -0.42 -4.01 -43.92
C GLN A 979 0.40 -2.75 -44.24
N THR A 980 -0.25 -1.59 -44.24
CA THR A 980 0.42 -0.29 -44.39
C THR A 980 0.84 0.21 -43.02
N PHE A 981 2.15 0.38 -42.81
CA PHE A 981 2.72 1.01 -41.62
C PHE A 981 2.84 2.52 -41.85
N ILE A 982 2.27 3.33 -40.96
CA ILE A 982 2.46 4.79 -40.95
C ILE A 982 3.68 5.09 -40.06
N LEU A 983 4.70 5.73 -40.64
CA LEU A 983 6.02 5.90 -40.04
C LEU A 983 6.29 7.33 -39.53
N ASN A 984 5.33 8.25 -39.65
CA ASN A 984 5.49 9.66 -39.26
C ASN A 984 6.03 9.83 -37.82
N ASP A 985 5.54 9.03 -36.87
CA ASP A 985 5.98 9.09 -35.47
C ASP A 985 7.45 8.68 -35.27
N TYR A 986 7.98 7.85 -36.18
CA TYR A 986 9.35 7.32 -36.18
C TYR A 986 10.35 8.21 -36.93
N PHE A 987 9.87 9.21 -37.67
CA PHE A 987 10.74 10.19 -38.31
C PHE A 987 11.20 11.27 -37.32
N GLU A 988 12.50 11.56 -37.35
CA GLU A 988 13.09 12.65 -36.59
C GLU A 988 14.15 13.37 -37.45
N TYR A 989 14.12 14.70 -37.45
CA TYR A 989 15.16 15.51 -38.10
C TYR A 989 16.49 15.39 -37.36
N GLU A 990 17.59 15.40 -38.11
CA GLU A 990 18.94 15.52 -37.55
C GLU A 990 19.10 16.85 -36.79
N GLU A 991 19.97 16.85 -35.80
CA GLU A 991 20.19 18.02 -34.94
C GLU A 991 20.60 19.26 -35.75
N GLY A 992 19.86 20.37 -35.56
CA GLY A 992 20.10 21.63 -36.26
C GLY A 992 19.69 21.62 -37.75
N SER A 993 19.06 20.55 -38.24
CA SER A 993 18.54 20.43 -39.60
C SER A 993 17.01 20.42 -39.62
N TYR A 994 16.44 20.93 -40.71
CA TYR A 994 15.06 20.66 -41.13
C TYR A 994 15.01 19.96 -42.49
N GLN A 995 16.18 19.57 -43.01
CA GLN A 995 16.37 19.05 -44.35
C GLN A 995 16.69 17.57 -44.33
N ASN A 996 17.39 17.07 -43.31
CA ASN A 996 17.80 15.67 -43.17
C ASN A 996 17.14 15.05 -41.95
N GLY A 997 16.70 13.80 -42.06
CA GLY A 997 16.17 13.04 -40.95
C GLY A 997 16.27 11.54 -41.15
N THR A 998 15.92 10.80 -40.10
CA THR A 998 16.05 9.34 -40.08
C THR A 998 14.80 8.67 -39.56
N ILE A 999 14.61 7.40 -39.94
CA ILE A 999 13.60 6.49 -39.40
C ILE A 999 14.28 5.22 -38.93
N ALA A 1000 13.87 4.72 -37.77
CA ALA A 1000 14.14 3.37 -37.31
C ALA A 1000 12.81 2.73 -36.90
N PHE A 1001 12.32 1.76 -37.67
CA PHE A 1001 11.01 1.14 -37.46
C PHE A 1001 11.15 -0.38 -37.29
N PRO A 1002 10.75 -0.96 -36.14
CA PRO A 1002 10.85 -2.40 -35.93
C PRO A 1002 9.86 -3.16 -36.82
N LEU A 1003 10.34 -4.22 -37.47
CA LEU A 1003 9.56 -5.19 -38.23
C LEU A 1003 9.63 -6.52 -37.48
N GLN A 1004 8.52 -6.94 -36.88
CA GLN A 1004 8.45 -8.12 -36.00
C GLN A 1004 7.61 -9.23 -36.64
N ASP A 1005 7.87 -10.46 -36.23
CA ASP A 1005 7.11 -11.67 -36.58
C ASP A 1005 6.97 -11.90 -38.10
N LEU A 1006 8.00 -11.53 -38.87
CA LEU A 1006 8.02 -11.74 -40.32
C LEU A 1006 8.07 -13.23 -40.63
N THR A 1007 7.21 -13.67 -41.57
CA THR A 1007 7.15 -15.08 -41.96
C THR A 1007 8.41 -15.51 -42.70
N VAL A 1008 8.84 -16.77 -42.57
CA VAL A 1008 9.96 -17.29 -43.37
C VAL A 1008 9.60 -17.26 -44.86
N GLY A 1009 10.44 -16.63 -45.68
CA GLY A 1009 10.19 -16.51 -47.11
C GLY A 1009 10.72 -15.23 -47.74
N LYS A 1010 10.38 -15.01 -49.02
CA LYS A 1010 10.68 -13.76 -49.71
C LYS A 1010 9.67 -12.71 -49.27
N HIS A 1011 10.17 -11.52 -48.93
CA HIS A 1011 9.37 -10.34 -48.66
C HIS A 1011 9.79 -9.17 -49.57
N THR A 1012 8.84 -8.29 -49.84
CA THR A 1012 9.08 -7.01 -50.53
C THR A 1012 8.51 -5.89 -49.68
N LEU A 1013 9.31 -4.85 -49.39
CA LEU A 1013 8.89 -3.68 -48.67
C LEU A 1013 8.89 -2.46 -49.60
N THR A 1014 7.75 -1.81 -49.72
CA THR A 1014 7.58 -0.57 -50.48
C THR A 1014 7.52 0.61 -49.51
N PHE A 1015 8.56 1.44 -49.51
CA PHE A 1015 8.67 2.65 -48.69
C PHE A 1015 8.30 3.90 -49.50
N THR A 1016 7.43 4.76 -49.00
CA THR A 1016 7.05 6.03 -49.64
C THR A 1016 7.20 7.20 -48.66
N VAL A 1017 7.82 8.29 -49.12
CA VAL A 1017 8.02 9.54 -48.36
C VAL A 1017 7.71 10.76 -49.22
N TRP A 1018 7.25 11.83 -48.59
CA TRP A 1018 6.82 13.07 -49.24
C TRP A 1018 7.55 14.28 -48.65
N ASP A 1019 7.94 15.24 -49.49
CA ASP A 1019 8.44 16.54 -49.03
C ASP A 1019 7.29 17.49 -48.62
N ASN A 1020 7.64 18.64 -48.06
CA ASN A 1020 6.69 19.69 -47.69
C ASN A 1020 5.96 20.36 -48.87
N TYR A 1021 6.37 20.11 -50.12
CA TYR A 1021 5.74 20.58 -51.35
C TYR A 1021 4.88 19.48 -52.03
N SER A 1022 4.68 18.36 -51.34
CA SER A 1022 3.92 17.20 -51.80
C SER A 1022 4.54 16.47 -53.01
N ASN A 1023 5.86 16.46 -53.16
CA ASN A 1023 6.59 15.61 -54.10
C ASN A 1023 6.93 14.25 -53.43
N PRO A 1024 6.57 13.10 -54.04
CA PRO A 1024 6.85 11.78 -53.47
C PRO A 1024 8.14 11.13 -53.97
N THR A 1025 8.71 10.29 -53.12
CA THR A 1025 9.70 9.26 -53.47
C THR A 1025 9.23 7.90 -52.97
N THR A 1026 9.25 6.90 -53.85
CA THR A 1026 8.94 5.50 -53.51
C THR A 1026 10.14 4.61 -53.82
N ILE A 1027 10.51 3.77 -52.84
CA ILE A 1027 11.63 2.83 -52.92
C ILE A 1027 11.10 1.43 -52.59
N GLU A 1028 11.46 0.44 -53.42
CA GLU A 1028 11.16 -0.96 -53.15
C GLU A 1028 12.44 -1.70 -52.80
N VAL A 1029 12.36 -2.54 -51.77
CA VAL A 1029 13.45 -3.40 -51.34
C VAL A 1029 12.96 -4.84 -51.14
N ASP A 1030 13.67 -5.79 -51.72
CA ASP A 1030 13.43 -7.22 -51.51
C ASP A 1030 14.32 -7.73 -50.39
N PHE A 1031 13.83 -8.67 -49.58
CA PHE A 1031 14.67 -9.41 -48.63
C PHE A 1031 14.11 -10.83 -48.40
N TYR A 1032 14.93 -11.71 -47.85
CA TYR A 1032 14.54 -13.08 -47.49
C TYR A 1032 14.60 -13.25 -45.98
N VAL A 1033 13.47 -13.57 -45.37
CA VAL A 1033 13.44 -13.96 -43.97
C VAL A 1033 13.82 -15.42 -43.88
N GLU A 1034 14.88 -15.72 -43.13
CA GLU A 1034 15.29 -17.07 -42.81
C GLU A 1034 15.57 -17.18 -41.31
N ASN A 1035 15.27 -18.34 -40.72
CA ASN A 1035 15.78 -18.65 -39.39
C ASN A 1035 17.29 -18.88 -39.51
N LYS A 1036 18.11 -17.88 -39.14
CA LYS A 1036 19.57 -18.06 -39.06
C LYS A 1036 19.87 -19.17 -38.04
N PRO A 1037 20.45 -20.33 -38.42
CA PRO A 1037 20.76 -21.39 -37.47
C PRO A 1037 21.80 -20.91 -36.44
N ILE A 1038 21.72 -21.42 -35.21
CA ILE A 1038 22.71 -21.12 -34.18
C ILE A 1038 23.90 -22.07 -34.39
N GLU A 1039 25.06 -21.52 -34.75
CA GLU A 1039 26.30 -22.29 -34.84
C GLU A 1039 27.13 -22.06 -33.56
N VAL A 1040 27.49 -23.14 -32.88
CA VAL A 1040 28.41 -23.08 -31.74
C VAL A 1040 29.84 -23.04 -32.29
N ILE A 1041 30.50 -21.89 -32.11
CA ILE A 1041 31.84 -21.61 -32.63
C ILE A 1041 32.90 -22.33 -31.78
N GLU A 1042 32.81 -22.19 -30.46
CA GLU A 1042 33.81 -22.74 -29.53
C GLU A 1042 33.17 -23.12 -28.20
N ILE A 1043 33.66 -24.22 -27.60
CA ILE A 1043 33.35 -24.61 -26.21
C ILE A 1043 34.66 -24.91 -25.50
N THR A 1044 35.00 -24.09 -24.50
CA THR A 1044 36.26 -24.19 -23.76
C THR A 1044 35.99 -24.51 -22.29
N PRO A 1045 36.12 -25.78 -21.87
CA PRO A 1045 35.98 -26.17 -20.48
C PRO A 1045 37.26 -25.87 -19.69
N TYR A 1046 37.16 -25.18 -18.55
CA TYR A 1046 38.30 -24.91 -17.67
C TYR A 1046 37.90 -24.94 -16.19
N PRO A 1047 38.73 -25.54 -15.31
CA PRO A 1047 39.88 -26.39 -15.62
C PRO A 1047 39.44 -27.71 -16.28
N ASN A 1048 40.29 -28.34 -17.09
CA ASN A 1048 40.04 -29.67 -17.66
C ASN A 1048 41.39 -30.40 -17.88
N PRO A 1049 41.74 -31.44 -17.08
CA PRO A 1049 40.91 -32.12 -16.08
C PRO A 1049 40.49 -31.23 -14.90
N PHE A 1050 39.34 -31.54 -14.28
CA PHE A 1050 38.83 -30.83 -13.10
C PHE A 1050 38.69 -31.74 -11.88
N PHE A 1051 38.80 -31.14 -10.69
CA PHE A 1051 38.66 -31.83 -9.39
C PHE A 1051 37.28 -31.54 -8.75
N SER A 1052 36.93 -30.26 -8.58
CA SER A 1052 35.68 -29.84 -7.91
C SER A 1052 34.61 -29.33 -8.88
N ASN A 1053 34.98 -28.44 -9.80
CA ASN A 1053 34.08 -27.81 -10.76
C ASN A 1053 34.78 -27.58 -12.11
N VAL A 1054 34.01 -27.61 -13.19
CA VAL A 1054 34.42 -27.15 -14.53
C VAL A 1054 33.43 -26.11 -15.04
N GLU A 1055 33.94 -25.01 -15.57
CA GLU A 1055 33.15 -23.96 -16.23
C GLU A 1055 33.29 -24.09 -17.75
N PHE A 1056 32.21 -23.79 -18.47
CA PHE A 1056 32.14 -23.85 -19.92
C PHE A 1056 32.02 -22.45 -20.50
N ASN A 1057 33.08 -21.98 -21.15
CA ASN A 1057 33.01 -20.79 -21.98
C ASN A 1057 32.54 -21.19 -23.38
N VAL A 1058 31.38 -20.69 -23.80
CA VAL A 1058 30.78 -21.02 -25.09
C VAL A 1058 30.67 -19.77 -25.94
N THR A 1059 31.13 -19.85 -27.18
CA THR A 1059 30.96 -18.79 -28.20
C THR A 1059 30.07 -19.32 -29.31
N HIS A 1060 29.13 -18.52 -29.81
CA HIS A 1060 28.20 -18.91 -30.86
C HIS A 1060 27.80 -17.73 -31.75
N THR A 1061 27.18 -18.02 -32.89
CA THR A 1061 26.87 -17.03 -33.94
C THR A 1061 25.61 -16.20 -33.69
N ARG A 1062 24.85 -16.46 -32.63
CA ARG A 1062 23.54 -15.83 -32.38
C ARG A 1062 23.67 -14.80 -31.26
N THR A 1063 23.64 -13.52 -31.60
CA THR A 1063 23.77 -12.38 -30.68
C THR A 1063 22.47 -11.59 -30.66
N GLY A 1064 22.06 -11.07 -29.52
CA GLY A 1064 20.85 -10.25 -29.36
C GLY A 1064 19.56 -11.05 -29.10
N ASP A 1065 19.57 -12.36 -29.28
CA ASP A 1065 18.48 -13.24 -28.85
C ASP A 1065 18.63 -13.60 -27.36
N ASP A 1066 17.50 -13.65 -26.66
CA ASP A 1066 17.39 -14.42 -25.42
C ASP A 1066 17.48 -15.92 -25.76
N ILE A 1067 18.31 -16.66 -25.04
CA ILE A 1067 18.57 -18.07 -25.32
C ILE A 1067 18.40 -18.96 -24.07
N GLU A 1068 17.77 -20.13 -24.23
CA GLU A 1068 17.86 -21.24 -23.26
C GLU A 1068 19.05 -22.12 -23.63
N VAL A 1069 19.96 -22.33 -22.67
CA VAL A 1069 21.09 -23.25 -22.82
C VAL A 1069 20.88 -24.50 -21.98
N VAL A 1070 20.96 -25.66 -22.64
CA VAL A 1070 20.85 -26.97 -21.99
C VAL A 1070 22.17 -27.73 -22.10
N LEU A 1071 22.84 -27.94 -20.98
CA LEU A 1071 24.01 -28.81 -20.87
C LEU A 1071 23.57 -30.22 -20.47
N VAL A 1072 23.90 -31.21 -21.29
CA VAL A 1072 23.73 -32.63 -21.00
C VAL A 1072 25.09 -33.31 -20.91
N VAL A 1073 25.38 -33.90 -19.76
CA VAL A 1073 26.62 -34.63 -19.50
C VAL A 1073 26.38 -36.13 -19.70
N TYR A 1074 27.21 -36.79 -20.51
CA TYR A 1074 27.15 -38.21 -20.80
C TYR A 1074 28.38 -38.95 -20.29
N ASP A 1075 28.20 -40.17 -19.81
CA ASP A 1075 29.32 -41.08 -19.54
C ASP A 1075 29.89 -41.70 -20.84
N VAL A 1076 30.99 -42.47 -20.72
CA VAL A 1076 31.64 -43.13 -21.87
C VAL A 1076 30.77 -44.18 -22.57
N LEU A 1077 29.64 -44.59 -21.96
CA LEU A 1077 28.66 -45.50 -22.56
C LEU A 1077 27.50 -44.75 -23.22
N GLY A 1078 27.52 -43.41 -23.24
CA GLY A 1078 26.49 -42.57 -23.84
C GLY A 1078 25.24 -42.41 -22.98
N ARG A 1079 25.29 -42.75 -21.69
CA ARG A 1079 24.16 -42.57 -20.77
C ARG A 1079 24.19 -41.16 -20.18
N PRO A 1080 23.05 -40.44 -20.12
CA PRO A 1080 22.99 -39.12 -19.50
C PRO A 1080 23.20 -39.22 -17.99
N VAL A 1081 23.99 -38.31 -17.45
CA VAL A 1081 24.47 -38.28 -16.07
C VAL A 1081 23.94 -37.03 -15.35
N ARG A 1082 23.94 -35.89 -16.04
CA ARG A 1082 23.45 -34.61 -15.53
C ARG A 1082 22.83 -33.79 -16.65
N THR A 1083 21.74 -33.09 -16.36
CA THR A 1083 21.17 -32.04 -17.21
C THR A 1083 21.14 -30.72 -16.44
N ILE A 1084 21.56 -29.63 -17.06
CA ILE A 1084 21.52 -28.26 -16.51
C ILE A 1084 20.86 -27.37 -17.55
N ARG A 1085 19.86 -26.58 -17.14
CA ARG A 1085 19.16 -25.59 -17.98
C ARG A 1085 19.42 -24.21 -17.41
N GLN A 1086 19.68 -23.24 -18.28
CA GLN A 1086 19.94 -21.87 -17.88
C GLN A 1086 19.61 -20.92 -19.03
N ASP A 1087 18.87 -19.85 -18.72
CA ASP A 1087 18.53 -18.82 -19.69
C ASP A 1087 19.55 -17.68 -19.66
N TYR A 1088 19.80 -17.09 -20.82
CA TYR A 1088 20.69 -15.94 -21.02
C TYR A 1088 19.92 -14.88 -21.78
N LEU A 1089 19.62 -13.78 -21.10
CA LEU A 1089 18.94 -12.63 -21.67
C LEU A 1089 19.97 -11.66 -22.28
N ASP A 1090 19.61 -10.96 -23.35
CA ASP A 1090 20.49 -10.00 -24.07
C ASP A 1090 21.88 -10.59 -24.42
N ASN A 1091 21.90 -11.86 -24.84
CA ASN A 1091 23.15 -12.58 -25.04
C ASN A 1091 23.99 -11.95 -26.16
N ASN A 1092 25.28 -11.73 -25.91
CA ASN A 1092 26.22 -11.12 -26.85
C ASN A 1092 27.00 -12.12 -27.72
N GLY A 1093 26.55 -13.39 -27.77
CA GLY A 1093 27.20 -14.49 -28.48
C GLY A 1093 28.27 -15.22 -27.67
N ASN A 1094 28.40 -14.91 -26.38
CA ASN A 1094 29.29 -15.61 -25.46
C ASN A 1094 28.69 -15.73 -24.05
N PHE A 1095 28.88 -16.88 -23.42
CA PHE A 1095 28.59 -17.05 -21.99
C PHE A 1095 29.63 -17.92 -21.27
N SER A 1096 29.82 -17.66 -19.96
CA SER A 1096 30.90 -18.23 -19.14
C SER A 1096 30.48 -18.74 -17.75
N ASN A 1097 29.23 -18.56 -17.32
CA ASN A 1097 28.75 -18.99 -16.00
C ASN A 1097 28.07 -20.38 -16.00
N LEU A 1098 28.08 -21.10 -17.14
CA LEU A 1098 27.62 -22.48 -17.22
C LEU A 1098 28.67 -23.41 -16.59
N SER A 1099 28.30 -24.16 -15.54
CA SER A 1099 29.25 -25.00 -14.82
C SER A 1099 28.72 -26.38 -14.42
N TRP A 1100 29.63 -27.33 -14.20
CA TRP A 1100 29.32 -28.65 -13.68
C TRP A 1100 30.28 -29.07 -12.56
N ASN A 1101 29.70 -29.42 -11.41
CA ASN A 1101 30.43 -29.77 -10.19
C ASN A 1101 30.75 -31.27 -10.04
N GLY A 1102 30.63 -32.07 -11.10
CA GLY A 1102 30.89 -33.52 -11.04
C GLY A 1102 29.85 -34.32 -10.25
N ARG A 1103 28.58 -33.86 -10.21
CA ARG A 1103 27.45 -34.58 -9.60
C ARG A 1103 26.38 -34.96 -10.63
N GLY A 1104 25.62 -36.01 -10.36
CA GLY A 1104 24.49 -36.45 -11.19
C GLY A 1104 23.20 -35.66 -10.92
N ASN A 1105 22.08 -36.08 -11.52
CA ASN A 1105 20.78 -35.43 -11.35
C ASN A 1105 20.23 -35.55 -9.92
N GLU A 1106 20.54 -36.61 -9.18
CA GLU A 1106 20.11 -36.82 -7.79
C GLU A 1106 21.10 -36.24 -6.76
N GLY A 1107 22.11 -35.49 -7.23
CA GLY A 1107 23.12 -34.85 -6.40
C GLY A 1107 24.25 -35.78 -5.94
N GLU A 1108 24.28 -37.03 -6.42
CA GLU A 1108 25.30 -38.04 -6.13
C GLU A 1108 26.63 -37.75 -6.84
N LEU A 1109 27.74 -38.22 -6.26
CA LEU A 1109 29.05 -38.10 -6.90
C LEU A 1109 29.21 -39.09 -8.04
N VAL A 1110 29.71 -38.62 -9.17
CA VAL A 1110 29.99 -39.47 -10.34
C VAL A 1110 31.44 -39.97 -10.31
N LYS A 1111 31.72 -41.08 -11.00
CA LYS A 1111 33.04 -41.71 -10.98
C LYS A 1111 34.10 -40.86 -11.69
N ASN A 1112 35.36 -40.91 -11.23
CA ASN A 1112 36.47 -40.34 -11.98
C ASN A 1112 36.52 -40.96 -13.39
N GLY A 1113 36.74 -40.12 -14.40
CA GLY A 1113 36.72 -40.56 -15.80
C GLY A 1113 36.42 -39.45 -16.79
N MET A 1114 36.36 -39.83 -18.06
CA MET A 1114 36.02 -38.93 -19.16
C MET A 1114 34.50 -38.88 -19.34
N TYR A 1115 33.99 -37.66 -19.55
CA TYR A 1115 32.59 -37.37 -19.83
C TYR A 1115 32.47 -36.56 -21.13
N ILE A 1116 31.36 -36.76 -21.83
CA ILE A 1116 31.01 -36.00 -23.04
C ILE A 1116 29.92 -35.01 -22.66
N CYS A 1117 30.20 -33.73 -22.76
CA CYS A 1117 29.27 -32.65 -22.47
C CYS A 1117 28.71 -32.14 -23.80
N LYS A 1118 27.39 -32.24 -23.97
CA LYS A 1118 26.67 -31.69 -25.12
C LYS A 1118 25.87 -30.49 -24.69
N ILE A 1119 26.05 -29.37 -25.38
CA ILE A 1119 25.38 -28.11 -25.12
C ILE A 1119 24.39 -27.87 -26.24
N TYR A 1120 23.14 -27.58 -25.87
CA TYR A 1120 22.08 -27.13 -26.76
C TYR A 1120 21.80 -25.67 -26.45
N ILE A 1121 21.69 -24.84 -27.48
CA ILE A 1121 21.32 -23.43 -27.39
C ILE A 1121 20.00 -23.29 -28.14
N HIS A 1122 18.96 -22.80 -27.49
CA HIS A 1122 17.65 -22.56 -28.06
C HIS A 1122 17.38 -21.06 -28.06
N SER A 1123 17.15 -20.46 -29.23
CA SER A 1123 16.59 -19.11 -29.27
C SER A 1123 15.17 -19.14 -28.71
N LEU A 1124 14.90 -18.30 -27.71
CA LEU A 1124 13.57 -18.11 -27.17
C LEU A 1124 12.68 -17.26 -28.11
N GLN A 1125 13.28 -16.61 -29.12
CA GLN A 1125 12.57 -15.81 -30.12
C GLN A 1125 12.04 -16.66 -31.29
N ASP A 1126 12.89 -17.47 -31.93
CA ASP A 1126 12.53 -18.19 -33.17
C ASP A 1126 12.64 -19.73 -33.07
N ASN A 1127 12.89 -20.26 -31.87
CA ASN A 1127 13.16 -21.68 -31.60
C ASN A 1127 14.34 -22.28 -32.37
N ALA A 1128 15.23 -21.47 -32.95
CA ALA A 1128 16.45 -21.96 -33.59
C ALA A 1128 17.31 -22.73 -32.57
N VAL A 1129 17.89 -23.84 -33.01
CA VAL A 1129 18.69 -24.73 -32.15
C VAL A 1129 20.12 -24.78 -32.64
N GLY A 1130 21.06 -24.50 -31.73
CA GLY A 1130 22.49 -24.74 -31.90
C GLY A 1130 22.96 -25.88 -31.01
N THR A 1131 23.92 -26.67 -31.49
CA THR A 1131 24.49 -27.75 -30.69
C THR A 1131 26.00 -27.78 -30.77
N GLY A 1132 26.65 -27.96 -29.63
CA GLY A 1132 28.09 -28.17 -29.55
C GLY A 1132 28.42 -29.30 -28.58
N THR A 1133 29.60 -29.91 -28.72
CA THR A 1133 30.03 -31.03 -27.87
C THR A 1133 31.49 -30.86 -27.47
N VAL A 1134 31.79 -31.09 -26.19
CA VAL A 1134 33.16 -31.08 -25.66
C VAL A 1134 33.40 -32.26 -24.72
N LYS A 1135 34.67 -32.62 -24.50
CA LYS A 1135 35.07 -33.67 -23.56
C LYS A 1135 35.64 -33.05 -22.30
N VAL A 1136 35.23 -33.53 -21.14
CA VAL A 1136 35.78 -33.16 -19.84
C VAL A 1136 36.29 -34.38 -19.09
N ILE A 1137 37.36 -34.22 -18.31
CA ILE A 1137 37.97 -35.28 -17.51
C ILE A 1137 37.79 -34.92 -16.04
N LEU A 1138 37.00 -35.71 -15.31
CA LEU A 1138 36.88 -35.61 -13.86
C LEU A 1138 37.98 -36.46 -13.22
N ASN A 1139 38.83 -35.82 -12.42
CA ASN A 1139 39.89 -36.47 -11.67
C ASN A 1139 39.88 -35.92 -10.24
N ARG A 1140 39.21 -36.63 -9.33
CA ARG A 1140 39.18 -36.30 -7.89
C ARG A 1140 40.18 -37.07 -7.08
#